data_AF-A0A6L4YR66-F1
#
_entry.id   AF-A0A6L4YR66-F1
#
_cell.length_a   1.000
_cell.length_b   1.000
_cell.length_c   1.000
_cell.angle_alpha   90.00
_cell.angle_beta   90.00
_cell.angle_gamma   90.00
#
_symmetry.space_group_name_H-M   'P 1'
#
loop_
_entity.id
_entity.type
_entity.pdbx_description
1 polymer ?
#
loop_
_entity_poly.entity_id
_entity_poly.type
_entity_poly.pdbx_seq_one_letter_code
_entity_poly.pdbx_strand_id
1 'polypeptide(L)'
;MPIFSNVSIFGPAVTTSTSINSLYRNALMIRRNSACSIYNSTFSGYPYGLNLDGNATQTNAVNNVLQIENTFLTGMVTNNFRAQSTGALGWTATEVGNWFNSSVSPDRNNATYAANTDLQLQDPFNLTAPNFLAAKTTYKLYGWVYVKNGATLTIDPGVVIRGDKTTRSAIFIANGTANEPIIFTSGEATGSRAGGDWGGIILCGYGTVNSASGTATIEGGVGSIYGGGTTPNDADNSGSLKYVRIEYPGYAFAANNEINGLTMGAVGSGTTVEHIQVSYSNDDSFEWFGGAVNAKYLVSFRALDDDFDTDFGYYGKVQFGVALRDPALADVSQSNCFESDNANPGTTNTPKTTPTFSNISCFGPNGAAGTNALHRRAMHVRRNTEIDIHNSIFLGFVDGLDIDGALTHVNANDNNLKIENCFIAGTISNKFLAGNPGAPLNWTSASVQGYFESTSPARNNNHAYTSAGMLITNPFNLTSPNFMPLAGSPVWGASNWSRSITGKLLYDKSTTDVAVSNSTVLLKNSTGSATLATATTNATGDYTLYAVDGNYILDAEVNKPRGGLAVVDAVQVRRHLASLTTLDALSLLAGDVDLSGGGVSVLDAVTIRRKLSNQNPIQWQVKDFVFAKPSVSISGTGTTQNIIVLSGGDVDKSYTPTAK
;
A
#
# COMPACT_ATOMS: atom_id res chain seq x y z
N MET A 1 5.81 4.22 41.39
CA MET A 1 5.07 5.48 41.62
C MET A 1 3.80 5.45 40.80
N PRO A 2 2.67 5.98 41.29
CA PRO A 2 1.46 6.13 40.48
C PRO A 2 1.72 7.07 39.30
N ILE A 3 1.17 6.71 38.14
CA ILE A 3 1.23 7.49 36.90
C ILE A 3 -0.19 7.91 36.53
N PHE A 4 -0.38 9.20 36.30
CA PHE A 4 -1.58 9.79 35.73
C PHE A 4 -1.22 10.30 34.34
N SER A 5 -1.93 9.86 33.30
CA SER A 5 -1.68 10.32 31.94
C SER A 5 -3.00 10.51 31.20
N ASN A 6 -3.09 11.54 30.35
CA ASN A 6 -4.28 11.87 29.57
C ASN A 6 -5.51 12.14 30.48
N VAL A 7 -5.30 12.83 31.60
CA VAL A 7 -6.35 13.18 32.56
C VAL A 7 -6.73 14.64 32.41
N SER A 8 -8.03 14.93 32.28
CA SER A 8 -8.55 16.29 32.33
C SER A 8 -9.42 16.48 33.57
N ILE A 9 -9.08 17.45 34.41
CA ILE A 9 -9.81 17.77 35.64
C ILE A 9 -10.31 19.22 35.58
N PHE A 10 -11.63 19.37 35.60
CA PHE A 10 -12.29 20.67 35.56
C PHE A 10 -12.89 20.98 36.94
N GLY A 11 -12.41 22.08 37.49
CA GLY A 11 -12.77 22.60 38.80
C GLY A 11 -14.07 23.39 38.78
N PRO A 12 -14.51 23.88 39.94
CA PRO A 12 -15.85 24.41 40.16
C PRO A 12 -16.05 25.84 39.58
N ALA A 13 -15.24 26.27 38.62
CA ALA A 13 -15.10 27.65 38.13
C ALA A 13 -16.38 28.51 38.24
N VAL A 14 -16.23 29.71 38.80
CA VAL A 14 -17.33 30.69 38.93
C VAL A 14 -17.86 31.02 37.54
N THR A 15 -19.10 30.61 37.26
CA THR A 15 -19.89 31.21 36.19
C THR A 15 -20.62 32.43 36.77
N THR A 16 -21.23 33.27 35.94
CA THR A 16 -22.07 34.39 36.40
C THR A 16 -23.23 33.94 37.31
N SER A 17 -23.52 32.64 37.38
CA SER A 17 -24.61 32.03 38.16
C SER A 17 -24.17 31.13 39.32
N THR A 18 -22.87 30.96 39.61
CA THR A 18 -22.40 29.96 40.61
C THR A 18 -21.32 30.50 41.54
N SER A 19 -21.45 30.24 42.85
CA SER A 19 -20.40 30.51 43.86
C SER A 19 -19.62 29.23 44.18
N ILE A 20 -18.29 29.31 44.25
CA ILE A 20 -17.42 28.19 44.65
C ILE A 20 -17.51 27.99 46.17
N ASN A 21 -17.78 26.77 46.63
CA ASN A 21 -17.64 26.41 48.04
C ASN A 21 -16.17 26.61 48.48
N SER A 22 -15.94 27.31 49.59
CA SER A 22 -14.60 27.67 50.08
C SER A 22 -13.67 26.48 50.38
N LEU A 23 -14.21 25.26 50.43
CA LEU A 23 -13.44 24.03 50.60
C LEU A 23 -12.75 23.57 49.30
N TYR A 24 -13.16 24.04 48.12
CA TYR A 24 -12.40 23.84 46.90
C TYR A 24 -11.16 24.70 46.91
N ARG A 25 -10.00 24.05 46.71
CA ARG A 25 -8.70 24.71 46.89
C ARG A 25 -7.77 24.55 45.71
N ASN A 26 -7.20 23.37 45.52
CA ASN A 26 -6.13 23.15 44.54
C ASN A 26 -6.59 22.10 43.52
N ALA A 27 -6.26 22.30 42.25
CA ALA A 27 -6.44 21.26 41.22
C ALA A 27 -5.49 20.09 41.49
N LEU A 28 -4.26 20.40 41.90
CA LEU A 28 -3.21 19.46 42.27
C LEU A 28 -2.69 19.80 43.66
N MET A 29 -2.79 18.86 44.60
CA MET A 29 -2.14 18.97 45.91
C MET A 29 -1.27 17.74 46.15
N ILE A 30 0.03 17.88 45.89
CA ILE A 30 1.02 16.84 46.15
C ILE A 30 1.64 17.14 47.50
N ARG A 31 1.58 16.17 48.42
CA ARG A 31 1.96 16.38 49.82
C ARG A 31 2.50 15.13 50.49
N ARG A 32 3.02 15.27 51.71
CA ARG A 32 3.41 14.17 52.60
C ARG A 32 4.41 13.19 51.96
N ASN A 33 5.45 13.73 51.34
CA ASN A 33 6.52 12.95 50.68
C ASN A 33 6.03 12.09 49.50
N SER A 34 4.91 12.48 48.87
CA SER A 34 4.43 11.78 47.68
C SER A 34 5.37 12.01 46.50
N ALA A 35 5.54 10.96 45.70
CA ALA A 35 6.14 11.00 44.37
C ALA A 35 5.17 10.33 43.39
N CYS A 36 4.88 11.03 42.28
CA CYS A 36 4.02 10.55 41.21
C CYS A 36 4.51 11.09 39.88
N SER A 37 3.93 10.58 38.80
CA SER A 37 4.14 11.10 37.46
C SER A 37 2.80 11.55 36.88
N ILE A 38 2.76 12.74 36.28
CA ILE A 38 1.58 13.31 35.63
C ILE A 38 1.98 13.75 34.22
N TYR A 39 1.29 13.22 33.21
CA TYR A 39 1.62 13.44 31.81
C TYR A 39 0.39 13.84 31.00
N ASN A 40 0.57 14.69 29.97
CA ASN A 40 -0.44 14.96 28.94
C ASN A 40 -1.82 15.33 29.53
N SER A 41 -1.85 16.12 30.60
CA SER A 41 -3.04 16.32 31.42
C SER A 41 -3.43 17.80 31.50
N THR A 42 -4.71 18.09 31.70
CA THR A 42 -5.21 19.46 31.82
C THR A 42 -5.96 19.65 33.12
N PHE A 43 -5.66 20.72 33.84
CA PHE A 43 -6.32 21.09 35.08
C PHE A 43 -6.86 22.51 34.95
N SER A 44 -8.12 22.70 35.27
CA SER A 44 -8.82 23.95 34.91
C SER A 44 -9.78 24.41 36.01
N GLY A 45 -9.98 25.72 36.17
CA GLY A 45 -11.13 26.23 36.93
C GLY A 45 -11.09 26.06 38.47
N TYR A 46 -9.93 25.78 39.07
CA TYR A 46 -9.76 25.77 40.52
C TYR A 46 -9.25 27.12 41.06
N PRO A 47 -9.38 27.40 42.36
CA PRO A 47 -8.71 28.57 42.96
C PRO A 47 -7.19 28.55 42.80
N TYR A 48 -6.58 27.40 43.09
CA TYR A 48 -5.15 27.19 42.92
C TYR A 48 -4.87 26.04 41.94
N GLY A 49 -3.85 26.17 41.10
CA GLY A 49 -3.42 25.10 40.19
C GLY A 49 -2.62 24.02 40.92
N LEU A 50 -1.29 24.14 40.93
CA LEU A 50 -0.37 23.21 41.57
C LEU A 50 0.07 23.68 42.97
N ASN A 51 -0.15 22.84 43.97
CA ASN A 51 0.37 22.97 45.32
C ASN A 51 1.35 21.85 45.65
N LEU A 52 2.62 22.20 45.85
CA LEU A 52 3.66 21.29 46.35
C LEU A 52 3.90 21.55 47.84
N ASP A 53 3.26 20.73 48.68
CA ASP A 53 3.20 20.92 50.11
C ASP A 53 4.14 19.98 50.87
N GLY A 54 5.16 20.56 51.48
CA GLY A 54 6.11 19.89 52.37
C GLY A 54 7.48 19.69 51.74
N ASN A 55 8.52 19.83 52.57
CA ASN A 55 9.91 19.78 52.15
C ASN A 55 10.26 18.50 51.38
N ALA A 56 9.81 17.34 51.87
CA ALA A 56 10.10 16.06 51.23
C ALA A 56 9.46 15.94 49.83
N THR A 57 8.26 16.49 49.63
CA THR A 57 7.61 16.54 48.29
C THR A 57 8.36 17.47 47.34
N GLN A 58 8.81 18.63 47.83
CA GLN A 58 9.64 19.56 47.04
C GLN A 58 11.00 18.93 46.71
N THR A 59 11.60 18.16 47.63
CA THR A 59 12.81 17.37 47.35
C THR A 59 12.58 16.32 46.27
N ASN A 60 11.44 15.64 46.24
CA ASN A 60 11.10 14.71 45.16
C ASN A 60 11.02 15.44 43.80
N ALA A 61 10.52 16.68 43.80
CA ALA A 61 10.46 17.53 42.62
C ALA A 61 11.86 17.92 42.11
N VAL A 62 12.77 18.31 43.00
CA VAL A 62 14.17 18.65 42.68
C VAL A 62 14.94 17.44 42.18
N ASN A 63 14.76 16.28 42.82
CA ASN A 63 15.45 15.04 42.48
C ASN A 63 14.82 14.32 41.28
N ASN A 64 13.86 14.94 40.60
CA ASN A 64 13.16 14.40 39.44
C ASN A 64 12.44 13.06 39.69
N VAL A 65 12.03 12.82 40.94
CA VAL A 65 11.23 11.66 41.37
C VAL A 65 9.73 11.99 41.30
N LEU A 66 9.36 13.27 41.41
CA LEU A 66 8.04 13.78 41.04
C LEU A 66 8.15 14.37 39.63
N GLN A 67 7.37 13.87 38.68
CA GLN A 67 7.39 14.33 37.29
C GLN A 67 6.01 14.88 36.89
N ILE A 68 6.00 16.08 36.32
CA ILE A 68 4.82 16.66 35.68
C ILE A 68 5.27 17.21 34.34
N GLU A 69 4.79 16.63 33.24
CA GLU A 69 5.21 16.96 31.88
C GLU A 69 3.99 17.02 30.93
N ASN A 70 4.07 17.83 29.88
CA ASN A 70 2.98 18.10 28.92
C ASN A 70 1.64 18.40 29.61
N THR A 71 1.68 19.16 30.71
CA THR A 71 0.52 19.41 31.56
C THR A 71 0.15 20.90 31.56
N PHE A 72 -1.14 21.19 31.48
CA PHE A 72 -1.67 22.55 31.40
C PHE A 72 -2.46 22.94 32.65
N LEU A 73 -2.16 24.12 33.21
CA LEU A 73 -3.01 24.76 34.23
C LEU A 73 -3.73 25.95 33.59
N THR A 74 -5.05 25.99 33.63
CA THR A 74 -5.82 27.04 32.94
C THR A 74 -6.92 27.64 33.79
N GLY A 75 -7.11 28.96 33.69
CA GLY A 75 -8.20 29.69 34.33
C GLY A 75 -8.29 29.46 35.84
N MET A 76 -7.14 29.42 36.52
CA MET A 76 -7.10 29.37 37.98
C MET A 76 -7.55 30.71 38.55
N VAL A 77 -8.56 30.71 39.42
CA VAL A 77 -9.22 31.96 39.83
C VAL A 77 -8.44 32.74 40.90
N THR A 78 -7.40 32.16 41.50
CA THR A 78 -6.54 32.85 42.50
C THR A 78 -5.08 32.83 42.10
N ASN A 79 -4.48 31.66 41.85
CA ASN A 79 -3.09 31.56 41.39
C ASN A 79 -2.81 30.19 40.74
N ASN A 80 -1.99 30.13 39.71
CA ASN A 80 -1.55 28.86 39.13
C ASN A 80 -0.72 28.03 40.10
N PHE A 81 0.02 28.66 41.01
CA PHE A 81 0.95 27.99 41.89
C PHE A 81 0.76 28.34 43.35
N ARG A 82 1.07 27.38 44.23
CA ARG A 82 1.02 27.55 45.67
C ARG A 82 2.09 26.70 46.33
N ALA A 83 2.67 27.22 47.41
CA ALA A 83 3.48 26.45 48.34
C ALA A 83 2.94 26.72 49.75
N GLN A 84 2.28 25.72 50.35
CA GLN A 84 1.61 25.90 51.64
C GLN A 84 2.55 25.82 52.85
N SER A 85 3.75 25.25 52.67
CA SER A 85 4.81 25.22 53.67
C SER A 85 6.13 25.69 53.06
N THR A 86 6.71 26.74 53.62
CA THR A 86 8.09 27.17 53.37
C THR A 86 9.00 26.25 54.19
N GLY A 87 9.29 25.07 53.66
CA GLY A 87 10.25 24.13 54.24
C GLY A 87 11.69 24.68 54.19
N ALA A 88 12.68 23.82 54.44
CA ALA A 88 14.10 24.18 54.37
C ALA A 88 14.55 24.65 52.96
N LEU A 89 13.85 24.22 51.91
CA LEU A 89 14.06 24.70 50.52
C LEU A 89 13.47 26.10 50.25
N GLY A 90 12.63 26.63 51.14
CA GLY A 90 12.09 27.99 51.03
C GLY A 90 11.14 28.23 49.85
N TRP A 91 10.61 27.19 49.21
CA TRP A 91 9.77 27.34 48.01
C TRP A 91 8.51 28.15 48.30
N THR A 92 8.29 29.17 47.47
CA THR A 92 7.06 29.95 47.36
C THR A 92 6.28 29.51 46.11
N ALA A 93 5.16 30.18 45.81
CA ALA A 93 4.45 29.97 44.54
C ALA A 93 5.36 30.20 43.32
N THR A 94 6.31 31.14 43.41
CA THR A 94 7.25 31.44 42.33
C THR A 94 8.18 30.27 42.03
N GLU A 95 8.77 29.64 43.05
CA GLU A 95 9.67 28.49 42.85
C GLU A 95 8.90 27.27 42.32
N VAL A 96 7.67 27.06 42.77
CA VAL A 96 6.79 26.00 42.19
C VAL A 96 6.53 26.28 40.72
N GLY A 97 6.27 27.54 40.34
CA GLY A 97 6.06 27.93 38.95
C GLY A 97 7.32 27.80 38.10
N ASN A 98 8.48 28.18 38.62
CA ASN A 98 9.77 28.03 37.94
C ASN A 98 10.10 26.55 37.71
N TRP A 99 9.84 25.69 38.69
CA TRP A 99 9.98 24.26 38.53
C TRP A 99 8.99 23.73 37.49
N PHE A 100 7.70 24.06 37.59
CA PHE A 100 6.68 23.57 36.66
C PHE A 100 6.96 23.95 35.20
N ASN A 101 7.42 25.18 34.95
CA ASN A 101 7.70 25.71 33.62
C ASN A 101 9.17 25.52 33.18
N SER A 102 9.97 24.72 33.89
CA SER A 102 11.39 24.60 33.60
C SER A 102 11.64 23.89 32.26
N SER A 103 12.43 24.50 31.38
CA SER A 103 12.90 23.90 30.12
C SER A 103 14.18 23.07 30.27
N VAL A 104 14.63 22.79 31.50
CA VAL A 104 15.80 21.94 31.76
C VAL A 104 15.42 20.47 31.72
N SER A 105 16.26 19.66 31.07
CA SER A 105 16.01 18.24 30.79
C SER A 105 15.59 17.43 32.05
N PRO A 106 14.48 16.66 31.98
CA PRO A 106 13.58 16.53 30.83
C PRO A 106 12.77 17.80 30.62
N ASP A 107 12.70 18.28 29.37
CA ASP A 107 11.85 19.43 29.03
C ASP A 107 10.41 19.10 29.40
N ARG A 108 9.87 19.85 30.36
CA ARG A 108 8.57 19.54 30.92
C ARG A 108 7.44 19.95 29.99
N ASN A 109 7.67 20.90 29.07
CA ASN A 109 6.67 21.38 28.12
C ASN A 109 5.28 21.62 28.75
N ASN A 110 5.28 22.11 29.99
CA ASN A 110 4.07 22.50 30.70
C ASN A 110 3.74 23.95 30.35
N ALA A 111 2.47 24.33 30.45
CA ALA A 111 2.09 25.73 30.28
C ALA A 111 0.95 26.14 31.21
N THR A 112 0.82 27.46 31.39
CA THR A 112 -0.31 28.05 32.11
C THR A 112 -1.08 29.01 31.22
N TYR A 113 -2.40 28.95 31.27
CA TYR A 113 -3.29 29.83 30.52
C TYR A 113 -4.18 30.64 31.47
N ALA A 114 -4.45 31.89 31.10
CA ALA A 114 -5.17 32.82 31.98
C ALA A 114 -6.67 32.52 32.02
N ALA A 115 -7.27 32.05 30.93
CA ALA A 115 -8.70 31.82 30.83
C ALA A 115 -9.01 30.38 30.42
N ASN A 116 -10.10 29.83 30.95
CA ASN A 116 -10.53 28.48 30.55
C ASN A 116 -10.94 28.40 29.07
N THR A 117 -11.34 29.53 28.47
CA THR A 117 -11.62 29.64 27.03
C THR A 117 -10.40 29.35 26.17
N ASP A 118 -9.19 29.46 26.73
CA ASP A 118 -7.94 29.14 26.01
C ASP A 118 -7.81 27.63 25.73
N LEU A 119 -8.49 26.77 26.52
CA LEU A 119 -8.62 25.35 26.21
C LEU A 119 -9.54 25.06 25.03
N GLN A 120 -10.37 26.04 24.64
CA GLN A 120 -11.28 25.94 23.50
C GLN A 120 -12.17 24.68 23.57
N LEU A 121 -12.71 24.40 24.74
CA LEU A 121 -13.74 23.35 24.92
C LEU A 121 -15.13 23.98 24.81
N GLN A 122 -16.13 23.24 24.34
CA GLN A 122 -17.46 23.79 24.06
C GLN A 122 -18.16 24.32 25.31
N ASP A 123 -18.32 23.48 26.33
CA ASP A 123 -18.98 23.88 27.57
C ASP A 123 -18.52 23.01 28.75
N PRO A 124 -17.21 23.05 29.10
CA PRO A 124 -16.63 22.15 30.09
C PRO A 124 -17.12 22.40 31.52
N PHE A 125 -17.88 23.47 31.76
CA PHE A 125 -18.41 23.84 33.09
C PHE A 125 -19.93 23.78 33.20
N ASN A 126 -20.63 23.27 32.18
CA ASN A 126 -22.07 23.03 32.28
C ASN A 126 -22.37 21.95 33.33
N LEU A 127 -23.08 22.32 34.39
CA LEU A 127 -23.38 21.40 35.50
C LEU A 127 -24.44 20.35 35.16
N THR A 128 -25.22 20.56 34.10
CA THR A 128 -26.31 19.67 33.68
C THR A 128 -25.95 18.80 32.48
N ALA A 129 -25.08 19.30 31.60
CA ALA A 129 -24.65 18.63 30.38
C ALA A 129 -23.25 19.12 29.98
N PRO A 130 -22.18 18.76 30.73
CA PRO A 130 -20.83 19.22 30.42
C PRO A 130 -20.38 18.72 29.03
N ASN A 131 -19.81 19.63 28.24
CA ASN A 131 -19.25 19.31 26.93
C ASN A 131 -17.75 19.61 26.91
N PHE A 132 -16.97 18.55 27.09
CA PHE A 132 -15.51 18.59 27.06
C PHE A 132 -14.92 18.39 25.66
N LEU A 133 -15.76 18.37 24.61
CA LEU A 133 -15.26 18.34 23.23
C LEU A 133 -14.68 19.70 22.87
N ALA A 134 -13.69 19.68 22.00
CA ALA A 134 -13.14 20.91 21.46
C ALA A 134 -14.23 21.71 20.73
N ALA A 135 -14.29 23.00 21.02
CA ALA A 135 -15.13 23.98 20.36
C ALA A 135 -14.64 24.33 18.95
N LYS A 136 -13.39 23.99 18.63
CA LYS A 136 -12.81 24.30 17.32
C LYS A 136 -12.79 23.08 16.41
N THR A 137 -13.39 23.28 15.25
CA THR A 137 -13.12 22.52 14.03
C THR A 137 -11.91 23.08 13.28
N THR A 138 -11.14 24.02 13.86
CA THR A 138 -9.94 24.56 13.21
C THR A 138 -8.77 24.72 14.18
N TYR A 139 -7.66 24.04 13.90
CA TYR A 139 -6.40 24.13 14.62
C TYR A 139 -5.33 24.80 13.76
N LYS A 140 -4.34 25.40 14.40
CA LYS A 140 -3.14 25.90 13.74
C LYS A 140 -1.92 25.20 14.32
N LEU A 141 -1.08 24.64 13.46
CA LEU A 141 0.16 23.97 13.84
C LEU A 141 1.31 24.94 13.78
N TYR A 142 2.17 24.87 14.79
CA TYR A 142 3.42 25.62 14.86
C TYR A 142 4.57 24.66 15.10
N GLY A 143 5.68 24.85 14.38
CA GLY A 143 6.88 24.02 14.52
C GLY A 143 6.69 22.64 13.93
N TRP A 144 7.73 21.82 13.97
CA TRP A 144 7.55 20.38 13.78
C TRP A 144 6.70 19.80 14.91
N VAL A 145 5.55 19.22 14.58
CA VAL A 145 4.69 18.53 15.53
C VAL A 145 4.94 17.04 15.38
N TYR A 146 5.40 16.38 16.45
CA TYR A 146 5.73 14.96 16.43
C TYR A 146 4.73 14.17 17.26
N VAL A 147 4.17 13.11 16.67
CA VAL A 147 3.46 12.06 17.41
C VAL A 147 4.44 10.90 17.56
N LYS A 148 5.01 10.76 18.75
CA LYS A 148 6.04 9.76 19.04
C LYS A 148 5.42 8.39 19.34
N ASN A 149 6.21 7.34 19.20
CA ASN A 149 5.82 5.97 19.53
C ASN A 149 5.20 5.88 20.93
N GLY A 150 4.09 5.14 21.05
CA GLY A 150 3.30 5.02 22.27
C GLY A 150 2.23 6.11 22.46
N ALA A 151 2.19 7.13 21.60
CA ALA A 151 1.14 8.14 21.59
C ALA A 151 0.18 7.95 20.40
N THR A 152 -1.08 8.29 20.61
CA THR A 152 -2.12 8.31 19.57
C THR A 152 -2.72 9.71 19.51
N LEU A 153 -2.73 10.32 18.33
CA LEU A 153 -3.43 11.57 18.07
C LEU A 153 -4.68 11.26 17.25
N THR A 154 -5.88 11.43 17.78
CA THR A 154 -7.11 11.25 17.00
C THR A 154 -7.65 12.61 16.60
N ILE A 155 -7.90 12.80 15.30
CA ILE A 155 -8.53 14.01 14.76
C ILE A 155 -9.95 13.67 14.33
N ASP A 156 -10.92 14.41 14.85
CA ASP A 156 -12.34 14.22 14.53
C ASP A 156 -12.64 14.60 13.06
N PRO A 157 -13.63 13.95 12.42
CA PRO A 157 -14.10 14.34 11.09
C PRO A 157 -14.45 15.83 10.98
N GLY A 158 -14.21 16.41 9.80
CA GLY A 158 -14.51 17.82 9.52
C GLY A 158 -13.55 18.83 10.15
N VAL A 159 -12.55 18.38 10.91
CA VAL A 159 -11.51 19.26 11.45
C VAL A 159 -10.63 19.80 10.32
N VAL A 160 -10.36 21.11 10.38
CA VAL A 160 -9.38 21.83 9.58
C VAL A 160 -8.12 22.04 10.42
N ILE A 161 -6.97 21.77 9.85
CA ILE A 161 -5.68 21.98 10.46
C ILE A 161 -4.85 22.88 9.54
N ARG A 162 -4.37 23.99 10.09
CA ARG A 162 -3.64 25.01 9.34
C ARG A 162 -2.15 24.95 9.68
N GLY A 163 -1.31 24.63 8.71
CA GLY A 163 0.14 24.68 8.89
C GLY A 163 0.64 26.12 8.93
N ASP A 164 1.44 26.47 9.93
CA ASP A 164 2.08 27.78 9.98
C ASP A 164 3.28 27.86 9.03
N LYS A 165 3.28 28.89 8.17
CA LYS A 165 4.32 29.13 7.17
C LYS A 165 5.69 29.39 7.75
N THR A 166 5.75 30.02 8.93
CA THR A 166 7.03 30.37 9.54
C THR A 166 7.68 29.18 10.23
N THR A 167 6.88 28.23 10.74
CA THR A 167 7.36 27.21 11.67
C THR A 167 7.23 25.76 11.19
N ARG A 168 6.54 25.47 10.07
CA ARG A 168 6.63 24.21 9.28
C ARG A 168 6.29 22.93 10.06
N SER A 169 5.03 22.49 9.99
CA SER A 169 4.49 21.38 10.82
C SER A 169 4.07 20.13 10.06
N ALA A 170 4.02 18.97 10.74
CA ALA A 170 3.49 17.67 10.26
C ALA A 170 2.66 16.97 11.37
N ILE A 171 1.77 16.00 11.04
CA ILE A 171 0.80 15.39 12.00
C ILE A 171 0.56 13.89 11.75
N PHE A 172 -0.05 13.20 12.74
CA PHE A 172 -0.42 11.77 12.70
C PHE A 172 -1.89 11.46 13.10
N ILE A 173 -2.44 10.36 12.54
CA ILE A 173 -3.81 9.78 12.63
C ILE A 173 -4.96 10.79 12.39
N ALA A 174 -5.53 10.72 11.19
CA ALA A 174 -6.67 11.54 10.78
C ALA A 174 -7.68 10.67 10.01
N ASN A 175 -8.87 10.48 10.59
CA ASN A 175 -9.94 9.67 10.00
C ASN A 175 -11.19 10.53 9.78
N GLY A 176 -11.23 11.24 8.67
CA GLY A 176 -12.42 11.96 8.23
C GLY A 176 -13.49 11.02 7.67
N THR A 177 -14.55 11.62 7.13
CA THR A 177 -15.57 10.90 6.36
C THR A 177 -15.74 11.52 4.97
N ALA A 178 -16.43 10.85 4.05
CA ALA A 178 -16.71 11.40 2.72
C ALA A 178 -17.46 12.75 2.77
N ASN A 179 -18.33 12.93 3.77
CA ASN A 179 -19.11 14.16 3.95
C ASN A 179 -18.36 15.21 4.79
N GLU A 180 -17.45 14.77 5.65
CA GLU A 180 -16.69 15.61 6.59
C GLU A 180 -15.20 15.22 6.55
N PRO A 181 -14.51 15.50 5.44
CA PRO A 181 -13.09 15.19 5.33
C PRO A 181 -12.28 16.04 6.31
N ILE A 182 -11.16 15.51 6.77
CA ILE A 182 -10.19 16.31 7.52
C ILE A 182 -9.34 17.09 6.52
N ILE A 183 -9.16 18.39 6.76
CA ILE A 183 -8.46 19.27 5.83
C ILE A 183 -7.21 19.82 6.48
N PHE A 184 -6.04 19.42 5.99
CA PHE A 184 -4.77 20.07 6.25
C PHE A 184 -4.51 21.12 5.17
N THR A 185 -4.23 22.36 5.54
CA THR A 185 -4.10 23.47 4.59
C THR A 185 -3.16 24.55 5.09
N SER A 186 -2.85 25.52 4.23
CA SER A 186 -2.05 26.69 4.58
C SER A 186 -2.67 27.55 5.70
N GLY A 187 -1.82 28.08 6.57
CA GLY A 187 -2.17 29.07 7.58
C GLY A 187 -2.40 30.48 7.04
N GLU A 188 -2.07 30.74 5.77
CA GLU A 188 -2.29 32.02 5.12
C GLU A 188 -3.77 32.29 4.83
N ALA A 189 -4.09 33.58 4.68
CA ALA A 189 -5.43 34.02 4.33
C ALA A 189 -5.85 33.46 2.96
N THR A 190 -7.16 33.18 2.81
CA THR A 190 -7.72 32.77 1.51
C THR A 190 -7.36 33.80 0.43
N GLY A 191 -6.83 33.33 -0.70
CA GLY A 191 -6.34 34.17 -1.79
C GLY A 191 -4.83 34.48 -1.72
N SER A 192 -4.19 34.27 -0.56
CA SER A 192 -2.73 34.42 -0.38
C SER A 192 -2.01 33.08 -0.18
N ARG A 193 -2.73 31.96 -0.30
CA ARG A 193 -2.17 30.61 -0.15
C ARG A 193 -1.35 30.22 -1.37
N ALA A 194 -0.19 29.63 -1.14
CA ALA A 194 0.71 29.14 -2.16
C ALA A 194 1.25 27.76 -1.75
N GLY A 195 1.61 26.93 -2.72
CA GLY A 195 2.33 25.69 -2.43
C GLY A 195 3.59 25.98 -1.60
N GLY A 196 3.90 25.09 -0.66
CA GLY A 196 5.02 25.27 0.27
C GLY A 196 4.77 26.26 1.38
N ASP A 197 3.51 26.66 1.60
CA ASP A 197 3.12 27.38 2.80
C ASP A 197 3.27 26.53 4.07
N TRP A 198 3.42 25.21 3.98
CA TRP A 198 3.76 24.33 5.09
C TRP A 198 4.37 23.02 4.59
N GLY A 199 4.91 22.20 5.49
CA GLY A 199 5.71 21.01 5.13
C GLY A 199 4.91 19.91 4.46
N GLY A 200 3.77 19.51 5.03
CA GLY A 200 3.01 18.34 4.60
C GLY A 200 2.85 17.32 5.72
N ILE A 201 2.44 16.10 5.38
CA ILE A 201 2.28 15.00 6.34
C ILE A 201 3.39 13.98 6.11
N ILE A 202 4.03 13.56 7.20
CA ILE A 202 5.11 12.57 7.17
C ILE A 202 4.71 11.40 8.07
N LEU A 203 4.67 10.20 7.49
CA LEU A 203 4.48 8.95 8.21
C LEU A 203 5.79 8.18 8.23
N CYS A 204 6.32 7.90 9.41
CA CYS A 204 7.51 7.07 9.61
C CYS A 204 7.10 5.74 10.24
N GLY A 205 7.37 4.64 9.56
CA GLY A 205 7.12 3.28 10.05
C GLY A 205 8.41 2.49 10.28
N TYR A 206 8.20 1.23 10.68
CA TYR A 206 9.26 0.27 10.97
C TYR A 206 9.45 -0.80 9.88
N GLY A 207 8.87 -0.60 8.69
CA GLY A 207 9.03 -1.49 7.54
C GLY A 207 10.45 -1.55 7.00
N THR A 208 10.64 -2.41 6.01
CA THR A 208 11.95 -2.60 5.37
C THR A 208 12.28 -1.43 4.45
N VAL A 209 13.55 -1.01 4.45
CA VAL A 209 14.15 -0.08 3.49
C VAL A 209 15.44 -0.70 2.98
N ASN A 210 15.85 -0.38 1.77
CA ASN A 210 17.04 -0.95 1.17
C ASN A 210 18.30 -0.08 1.32
N SER A 211 18.32 0.78 2.34
CA SER A 211 19.54 1.43 2.81
C SER A 211 20.45 0.44 3.53
N ALA A 212 21.77 0.66 3.49
CA ALA A 212 22.75 -0.26 4.08
C ALA A 212 22.57 -0.49 5.59
N SER A 213 22.02 0.49 6.31
CA SER A 213 21.73 0.42 7.76
C SER A 213 20.34 -0.13 8.09
N GLY A 214 19.50 -0.43 7.10
CA GLY A 214 18.07 -0.77 7.31
C GLY A 214 17.25 0.38 7.92
N THR A 215 17.80 1.59 7.92
CA THR A 215 17.19 2.83 8.40
C THR A 215 17.61 3.99 7.52
N ALA A 216 16.80 5.03 7.42
CA ALA A 216 17.13 6.27 6.72
C ALA A 216 16.52 7.47 7.46
N THR A 217 16.92 8.68 7.06
CA THR A 217 16.44 9.92 7.66
C THR A 217 15.54 10.62 6.65
N ILE A 218 14.38 11.09 7.10
CA ILE A 218 13.50 11.93 6.28
C ILE A 218 14.25 13.22 5.96
N GLU A 219 14.21 13.59 4.69
CA GLU A 219 14.75 14.84 4.16
C GLU A 219 13.97 16.08 4.65
N GLY A 220 14.32 17.25 4.14
CA GLY A 220 13.71 18.52 4.50
C GLY A 220 14.07 19.04 5.90
N GLY A 221 15.11 18.47 6.52
CA GLY A 221 15.63 18.92 7.82
C GLY A 221 14.78 18.51 9.03
N VAL A 222 13.80 17.61 8.87
CA VAL A 222 12.94 17.10 9.96
C VAL A 222 13.72 16.22 10.94
N GLY A 223 14.73 15.48 10.43
CA GLY A 223 15.61 14.62 11.22
C GLY A 223 14.95 13.34 11.75
N SER A 224 13.72 13.04 11.33
CA SER A 224 13.02 11.80 11.70
C SER A 224 13.70 10.59 11.06
N ILE A 225 13.95 9.56 11.85
CA ILE A 225 14.50 8.29 11.39
C ILE A 225 13.34 7.33 11.12
N TYR A 226 13.38 6.63 9.98
CA TYR A 226 12.43 5.60 9.58
C TYR A 226 13.16 4.29 9.20
N GLY A 227 12.41 3.20 9.16
CA GLY A 227 12.92 1.84 8.93
C GLY A 227 13.18 1.07 10.23
N GLY A 228 13.02 -0.25 10.20
CA GLY A 228 13.18 -1.09 11.39
C GLY A 228 14.60 -1.61 11.65
N GLY A 229 15.61 -1.08 10.94
CA GLY A 229 17.01 -1.45 11.11
C GLY A 229 17.26 -2.92 10.79
N THR A 230 17.93 -3.62 11.70
CA THR A 230 18.24 -5.05 11.54
C THR A 230 17.03 -5.96 11.73
N THR A 231 15.90 -5.43 12.22
CA THR A 231 14.67 -6.19 12.47
C THR A 231 13.45 -5.42 11.95
N PRO A 232 13.31 -5.27 10.61
CA PRO A 232 12.17 -4.58 10.02
C PRO A 232 10.86 -5.33 10.25
N ASN A 233 9.77 -4.58 10.29
CA ASN A 233 8.41 -5.09 10.44
C ASN A 233 7.51 -4.53 9.35
N ASP A 234 7.36 -5.29 8.26
CA ASP A 234 6.51 -4.89 7.13
C ASP A 234 5.01 -4.96 7.43
N ALA A 235 4.64 -5.56 8.55
CA ALA A 235 3.27 -5.56 9.07
C ALA A 235 3.06 -4.45 10.13
N ASP A 236 4.02 -3.52 10.28
CA ASP A 236 3.88 -2.35 11.14
C ASP A 236 2.58 -1.58 10.85
N ASN A 237 2.00 -1.02 11.90
CA ASN A 237 0.79 -0.22 11.85
C ASN A 237 1.11 1.17 12.37
N SER A 238 1.39 2.06 11.42
CA SER A 238 1.61 3.48 11.60
C SER A 238 0.26 4.25 11.57
N GLY A 239 -0.83 3.64 12.03
CA GLY A 239 -2.14 4.28 12.17
C GLY A 239 -3.05 4.22 10.93
N SER A 240 -3.91 5.25 10.80
CA SER A 240 -4.91 5.34 9.74
C SER A 240 -5.08 6.78 9.27
N LEU A 241 -5.04 6.96 7.95
CA LEU A 241 -5.32 8.19 7.24
C LEU A 241 -6.48 7.92 6.26
N LYS A 242 -7.66 8.49 6.54
CA LYS A 242 -8.88 8.28 5.73
C LYS A 242 -9.61 9.58 5.47
N TYR A 243 -10.04 9.80 4.23
CA TYR A 243 -10.81 11.00 3.82
C TYR A 243 -10.11 12.29 4.26
N VAL A 244 -8.88 12.48 3.75
CA VAL A 244 -8.03 13.62 4.11
C VAL A 244 -7.70 14.44 2.86
N ARG A 245 -7.81 15.76 2.99
CA ARG A 245 -7.30 16.72 2.01
C ARG A 245 -6.04 17.37 2.57
N ILE A 246 -4.97 17.37 1.79
CA ILE A 246 -3.68 17.99 2.11
C ILE A 246 -3.44 19.07 1.05
N GLU A 247 -3.51 20.33 1.44
CA GLU A 247 -3.53 21.45 0.51
C GLU A 247 -2.38 22.40 0.76
N TYR A 248 -1.73 22.84 -0.31
CA TYR A 248 -0.58 23.74 -0.27
C TYR A 248 0.63 23.22 0.56
N PRO A 249 0.92 21.89 0.62
CA PRO A 249 2.12 21.37 1.26
C PRO A 249 3.36 21.57 0.35
N GLY A 250 4.50 20.94 0.67
CA GLY A 250 5.66 20.92 -0.24
C GLY A 250 6.72 21.96 0.15
N TYR A 251 7.63 21.71 1.09
CA TYR A 251 8.58 22.75 1.52
C TYR A 251 10.02 22.44 1.12
N ALA A 252 10.61 23.33 0.30
CA ALA A 252 12.01 23.23 -0.08
C ALA A 252 12.95 23.73 1.03
N PHE A 253 13.62 22.82 1.73
CA PHE A 253 14.56 23.17 2.80
C PHE A 253 15.91 23.63 2.25
N ALA A 254 16.42 22.91 1.26
CA ALA A 254 17.54 23.27 0.41
C ALA A 254 17.29 22.63 -0.97
N ALA A 255 18.10 22.98 -1.98
CA ALA A 255 17.98 22.35 -3.29
C ALA A 255 18.21 20.83 -3.20
N ASN A 256 17.26 20.03 -3.72
CA ASN A 256 17.23 18.56 -3.66
C ASN A 256 17.19 18.02 -2.21
N ASN A 257 16.48 18.72 -1.33
CA ASN A 257 16.25 18.34 0.06
C ASN A 257 14.94 18.99 0.53
N GLU A 258 13.83 18.41 0.13
CA GLU A 258 12.50 18.98 0.27
C GLU A 258 11.56 18.05 1.07
N ILE A 259 10.30 18.45 1.28
CA ILE A 259 9.27 17.66 1.98
C ILE A 259 8.01 17.72 1.14
N ASN A 260 7.35 16.58 1.00
CA ASN A 260 6.27 16.36 0.05
C ASN A 260 4.87 16.54 0.64
N GLY A 261 3.84 16.34 -0.18
CA GLY A 261 2.46 16.38 0.29
C GLY A 261 2.15 15.33 1.36
N LEU A 262 2.29 14.07 0.98
CA LEU A 262 2.27 12.93 1.89
C LEU A 262 3.53 12.08 1.68
N THR A 263 4.47 12.19 2.61
CA THR A 263 5.69 11.38 2.67
C THR A 263 5.47 10.14 3.52
N MET A 264 5.84 8.97 3.01
CA MET A 264 5.69 7.67 3.68
C MET A 264 7.02 6.93 3.75
N GLY A 265 7.74 7.08 4.86
CA GLY A 265 9.00 6.40 5.12
C GLY A 265 8.80 5.06 5.83
N ALA A 266 9.12 3.94 5.18
CA ALA A 266 9.05 2.58 5.72
C ALA A 266 7.70 2.22 6.35
N VAL A 267 6.59 2.73 5.81
CA VAL A 267 5.27 2.49 6.40
C VAL A 267 4.87 1.04 6.15
N GLY A 268 4.44 0.34 7.20
CA GLY A 268 4.04 -1.06 7.13
C GLY A 268 2.64 -1.27 6.54
N SER A 269 2.40 -2.47 6.03
CA SER A 269 1.13 -2.94 5.44
C SER A 269 -0.04 -3.01 6.41
N GLY A 270 0.21 -2.92 7.73
CA GLY A 270 -0.83 -2.80 8.75
C GLY A 270 -1.44 -1.41 8.85
N THR A 271 -0.82 -0.41 8.22
CA THR A 271 -1.29 0.99 8.16
C THR A 271 -2.38 1.14 7.10
N THR A 272 -3.39 1.98 7.36
CA THR A 272 -4.43 2.27 6.37
C THR A 272 -4.27 3.66 5.77
N VAL A 273 -4.16 3.77 4.43
CA VAL A 273 -4.09 5.04 3.69
C VAL A 273 -5.12 5.03 2.56
N GLU A 274 -6.25 5.72 2.74
CA GLU A 274 -7.37 5.65 1.80
C GLU A 274 -8.08 7.00 1.62
N HIS A 275 -8.57 7.30 0.42
CA HIS A 275 -9.33 8.54 0.13
C HIS A 275 -8.53 9.81 0.49
N ILE A 276 -7.34 9.93 -0.07
CA ILE A 276 -6.45 11.06 0.18
C ILE A 276 -6.37 11.93 -1.07
N GLN A 277 -6.56 13.24 -0.89
CA GLN A 277 -6.31 14.22 -1.92
C GLN A 277 -5.17 15.14 -1.50
N VAL A 278 -4.15 15.24 -2.35
CA VAL A 278 -3.09 16.25 -2.23
C VAL A 278 -3.31 17.29 -3.31
N SER A 279 -3.20 18.57 -2.97
CA SER A 279 -3.47 19.66 -3.89
C SER A 279 -2.48 20.80 -3.72
N TYR A 280 -1.99 21.33 -4.84
CA TYR A 280 -1.08 22.48 -4.86
C TYR A 280 0.20 22.24 -4.05
N SER A 281 0.69 21.00 -4.04
CA SER A 281 2.00 20.69 -3.46
C SER A 281 3.07 21.48 -4.21
N ASN A 282 4.01 22.11 -3.49
CA ASN A 282 5.20 22.71 -4.10
C ASN A 282 6.34 21.69 -4.24
N ASP A 283 5.97 20.41 -4.26
CA ASP A 283 6.83 19.27 -4.49
C ASP A 283 5.94 18.09 -4.93
N ASP A 284 6.35 16.85 -4.67
CA ASP A 284 5.56 15.66 -4.93
C ASP A 284 4.23 15.66 -4.16
N SER A 285 3.22 15.03 -4.76
CA SER A 285 1.97 14.77 -4.04
C SER A 285 2.11 13.62 -3.06
N PHE A 286 2.57 12.47 -3.54
CA PHE A 286 2.73 11.26 -2.76
C PHE A 286 4.11 10.67 -3.02
N GLU A 287 4.84 10.42 -1.94
CA GLU A 287 6.16 9.83 -2.03
C GLU A 287 6.33 8.71 -1.00
N TRP A 288 6.80 7.57 -1.48
CA TRP A 288 7.08 6.40 -0.66
C TRP A 288 8.58 6.13 -0.60
N PHE A 289 9.14 6.18 0.60
CA PHE A 289 10.51 5.76 0.86
C PHE A 289 10.52 4.40 1.56
N GLY A 290 10.57 3.31 0.80
CA GLY A 290 10.53 1.95 1.34
C GLY A 290 9.21 1.57 2.01
N GLY A 291 9.19 0.39 2.63
CA GLY A 291 8.01 -0.16 3.30
C GLY A 291 7.04 -0.89 2.37
N ALA A 292 5.88 -1.25 2.93
CA ALA A 292 4.90 -2.15 2.32
C ALA A 292 3.46 -1.65 2.45
N VAL A 293 3.25 -0.37 2.81
CA VAL A 293 1.92 0.20 2.96
C VAL A 293 1.12 0.11 1.67
N ASN A 294 -0.13 -0.30 1.77
CA ASN A 294 -1.05 -0.25 0.64
C ASN A 294 -1.88 1.04 0.70
N ALA A 295 -2.18 1.61 -0.46
CA ALA A 295 -3.00 2.81 -0.56
C ALA A 295 -4.09 2.70 -1.62
N LYS A 296 -5.23 3.36 -1.42
CA LYS A 296 -6.25 3.44 -2.46
C LYS A 296 -7.09 4.71 -2.45
N TYR A 297 -7.64 5.06 -3.61
CA TYR A 297 -8.41 6.30 -3.82
C TYR A 297 -7.56 7.54 -3.56
N LEU A 298 -6.55 7.75 -4.39
CA LEU A 298 -5.64 8.89 -4.30
C LEU A 298 -5.94 9.94 -5.37
N VAL A 299 -5.83 11.20 -5.00
CA VAL A 299 -5.97 12.35 -5.92
C VAL A 299 -4.75 13.23 -5.80
N SER A 300 -3.96 13.36 -6.87
CA SER A 300 -2.99 14.44 -7.05
C SER A 300 -3.64 15.55 -7.86
N PHE A 301 -3.53 16.80 -7.41
CA PHE A 301 -4.08 17.94 -8.12
C PHE A 301 -3.11 19.11 -8.13
N ARG A 302 -2.54 19.39 -9.30
CA ARG A 302 -1.64 20.52 -9.56
C ARG A 302 -0.42 20.54 -8.61
N ALA A 303 0.21 19.38 -8.42
CA ALA A 303 1.53 19.32 -7.79
C ALA A 303 2.57 20.08 -8.64
N LEU A 304 3.62 20.58 -7.99
CA LEU A 304 4.73 21.21 -8.69
C LEU A 304 5.60 20.14 -9.31
N ASP A 305 6.02 19.13 -8.53
CA ASP A 305 6.89 18.05 -9.03
C ASP A 305 6.13 16.78 -9.41
N ASP A 306 6.40 15.60 -8.87
CA ASP A 306 5.79 14.35 -9.32
C ASP A 306 4.44 14.04 -8.62
N ASP A 307 3.58 13.29 -9.29
CA ASP A 307 2.28 12.91 -8.70
C ASP A 307 2.43 11.70 -7.78
N PHE A 308 3.26 10.72 -8.18
CA PHE A 308 3.56 9.50 -7.45
C PHE A 308 5.06 9.17 -7.56
N ASP A 309 5.81 9.40 -6.50
CA ASP A 309 7.24 9.06 -6.40
C ASP A 309 7.46 7.84 -5.50
N THR A 310 8.35 6.93 -5.90
CA THR A 310 8.73 5.78 -5.08
C THR A 310 10.23 5.56 -5.08
N ASP A 311 10.82 5.40 -3.90
CA ASP A 311 12.24 5.08 -3.73
C ASP A 311 12.47 4.14 -2.52
N PHE A 312 13.74 3.85 -2.21
CA PHE A 312 14.22 3.15 -1.02
C PHE A 312 13.64 1.74 -0.81
N GLY A 313 13.25 1.09 -1.91
CA GLY A 313 12.78 -0.29 -1.86
C GLY A 313 11.33 -0.40 -1.42
N TYR A 314 10.44 0.50 -1.86
CA TYR A 314 9.00 0.38 -1.61
C TYR A 314 8.39 -0.77 -2.43
N TYR A 315 7.52 -1.59 -1.82
CA TYR A 315 6.88 -2.76 -2.47
C TYR A 315 5.43 -2.95 -2.04
N GLY A 316 4.76 -1.85 -1.68
CA GLY A 316 3.32 -1.86 -1.43
C GLY A 316 2.48 -1.88 -2.70
N LYS A 317 1.15 -1.91 -2.52
CA LYS A 317 0.17 -1.89 -3.62
C LYS A 317 -0.67 -0.62 -3.54
N VAL A 318 -0.78 0.08 -4.67
CA VAL A 318 -1.58 1.30 -4.80
C VAL A 318 -2.67 1.09 -5.86
N GLN A 319 -3.93 1.35 -5.52
CA GLN A 319 -5.04 1.14 -6.44
C GLN A 319 -6.06 2.29 -6.44
N PHE A 320 -6.55 2.65 -7.62
CA PHE A 320 -7.46 3.78 -7.86
C PHE A 320 -6.79 5.12 -7.52
N GLY A 321 -6.21 5.73 -8.55
CA GLY A 321 -5.56 7.04 -8.43
C GLY A 321 -5.93 7.93 -9.61
N VAL A 322 -5.98 9.24 -9.38
CA VAL A 322 -6.10 10.24 -10.45
C VAL A 322 -5.14 11.39 -10.20
N ALA A 323 -4.49 11.86 -11.26
CA ALA A 323 -3.61 13.01 -11.24
C ALA A 323 -4.00 14.00 -12.34
N LEU A 324 -4.05 15.29 -12.02
CA LEU A 324 -4.27 16.35 -13.01
C LEU A 324 -3.23 17.47 -12.82
N ARG A 325 -2.39 17.64 -13.83
CA ARG A 325 -1.31 18.62 -13.90
C ARG A 325 -1.82 19.99 -14.33
N ASP A 326 -1.26 21.05 -13.77
CA ASP A 326 -1.42 22.42 -14.28
C ASP A 326 -0.32 22.69 -15.31
N PRO A 327 -0.64 23.04 -16.57
CA PRO A 327 0.38 23.34 -17.57
C PRO A 327 1.41 24.39 -17.16
N ALA A 328 1.09 25.31 -16.25
CA ALA A 328 2.00 26.37 -15.84
C ALA A 328 3.03 25.94 -14.77
N LEU A 329 2.88 24.78 -14.12
CA LEU A 329 3.62 24.39 -12.92
C LEU A 329 4.51 23.16 -13.14
N ALA A 330 5.82 23.37 -13.11
CA ALA A 330 6.81 22.29 -13.12
C ALA A 330 8.03 22.69 -12.30
N ASP A 331 8.64 21.72 -11.65
CA ASP A 331 9.87 21.87 -10.88
C ASP A 331 11.12 21.91 -11.77
N VAL A 332 12.22 22.44 -11.22
CA VAL A 332 13.54 22.48 -11.85
C VAL A 332 14.15 21.09 -12.11
N SER A 333 13.76 20.09 -11.34
CA SER A 333 14.08 18.66 -11.50
C SER A 333 13.46 18.05 -12.77
N GLN A 334 12.39 18.67 -13.29
CA GLN A 334 11.44 18.20 -14.29
C GLN A 334 10.33 17.32 -13.73
N SER A 335 9.09 17.68 -14.06
CA SER A 335 7.92 17.05 -13.44
C SER A 335 7.19 16.07 -14.34
N ASN A 336 6.76 14.98 -13.72
CA ASN A 336 6.22 13.77 -14.32
C ASN A 336 4.92 13.34 -13.59
N CYS A 337 4.25 12.27 -14.05
CA CYS A 337 3.23 11.62 -13.21
C CYS A 337 3.90 10.64 -12.23
N PHE A 338 4.67 9.70 -12.78
CA PHE A 338 5.46 8.77 -12.00
C PHE A 338 6.94 9.11 -12.10
N GLU A 339 7.59 9.12 -10.95
CA GLU A 339 9.02 8.84 -10.80
C GLU A 339 9.17 7.58 -9.93
N SER A 340 10.07 6.67 -10.34
CA SER A 340 10.32 5.45 -9.57
C SER A 340 11.78 5.07 -9.62
N ASP A 341 12.36 5.03 -8.43
CA ASP A 341 13.76 4.83 -8.16
C ASP A 341 13.97 3.59 -7.29
N ASN A 342 15.10 2.91 -7.45
CA ASN A 342 15.70 2.20 -6.33
C ASN A 342 16.75 3.12 -5.70
N ALA A 343 17.07 2.88 -4.42
CA ALA A 343 17.95 3.75 -3.64
C ALA A 343 19.17 4.23 -4.44
N ASN A 344 19.33 5.55 -4.51
CA ASN A 344 20.41 6.24 -5.21
C ASN A 344 21.79 5.61 -4.88
N PRO A 345 22.64 5.30 -5.88
CA PRO A 345 22.53 5.58 -7.32
C PRO A 345 21.84 4.51 -8.17
N GLY A 346 20.97 3.69 -7.58
CA GLY A 346 20.38 2.50 -8.20
C GLY A 346 21.06 1.23 -7.73
N THR A 347 21.12 1.04 -6.41
CA THR A 347 21.77 -0.11 -5.77
C THR A 347 21.13 -1.44 -6.16
N THR A 348 21.83 -2.54 -5.91
CA THR A 348 21.28 -3.91 -5.99
C THR A 348 20.81 -4.43 -4.62
N ASN A 349 20.64 -3.54 -3.64
CA ASN A 349 20.16 -3.92 -2.31
C ASN A 349 18.72 -4.40 -2.41
N THR A 350 18.38 -5.40 -1.59
CA THR A 350 17.02 -5.91 -1.47
C THR A 350 16.34 -5.35 -0.21
N PRO A 351 15.01 -5.18 -0.23
CA PRO A 351 14.12 -5.30 -1.40
C PRO A 351 14.41 -4.20 -2.43
N LYS A 352 14.25 -4.51 -3.72
CA LYS A 352 14.24 -3.45 -4.74
C LYS A 352 12.89 -2.73 -4.70
N THR A 353 12.85 -1.49 -5.17
CA THR A 353 11.59 -0.76 -5.38
C THR A 353 10.78 -1.53 -6.42
N THR A 354 9.72 -2.19 -5.95
CA THR A 354 8.87 -3.13 -6.70
C THR A 354 7.38 -2.86 -6.42
N PRO A 355 6.92 -1.60 -6.37
CA PRO A 355 5.53 -1.33 -6.04
C PRO A 355 4.61 -1.76 -7.18
N THR A 356 3.38 -2.12 -6.83
CA THR A 356 2.34 -2.40 -7.83
C THR A 356 1.30 -1.29 -7.82
N PHE A 357 1.23 -0.54 -8.92
CA PHE A 357 0.19 0.45 -9.17
C PHE A 357 -0.88 -0.12 -10.10
N SER A 358 -2.15 0.17 -9.80
CA SER A 358 -3.23 -0.20 -10.70
C SER A 358 -4.39 0.77 -10.74
N ASN A 359 -5.03 0.87 -11.90
CA ASN A 359 -6.19 1.74 -12.12
C ASN A 359 -5.85 3.22 -11.82
N ILE A 360 -4.72 3.69 -12.34
CA ILE A 360 -4.26 5.07 -12.22
C ILE A 360 -4.60 5.84 -13.49
N SER A 361 -5.11 7.06 -13.37
CA SER A 361 -5.39 7.95 -14.50
C SER A 361 -4.64 9.27 -14.34
N CYS A 362 -3.59 9.49 -15.13
CA CYS A 362 -2.82 10.73 -15.13
C CYS A 362 -3.17 11.61 -16.32
N PHE A 363 -3.39 12.89 -16.07
CA PHE A 363 -3.74 13.90 -17.08
C PHE A 363 -2.70 15.03 -17.07
N GLY A 364 -1.89 15.06 -18.12
CA GLY A 364 -0.84 16.05 -18.37
C GLY A 364 -1.36 17.34 -19.02
N PRO A 365 -0.45 18.23 -19.47
CA PRO A 365 -0.80 19.56 -19.97
C PRO A 365 -1.51 19.58 -21.34
N ASN A 366 -1.49 18.48 -22.09
CA ASN A 366 -2.17 18.29 -23.37
C ASN A 366 -1.91 19.39 -24.41
N GLY A 367 -0.68 19.91 -24.44
CA GLY A 367 -0.25 20.93 -25.39
C GLY A 367 -0.90 22.29 -25.17
N ALA A 368 -1.40 22.56 -23.96
CA ALA A 368 -1.96 23.87 -23.62
C ALA A 368 -0.94 25.00 -23.88
N ALA A 369 -1.42 26.15 -24.35
CA ALA A 369 -0.57 27.30 -24.58
C ALA A 369 0.07 27.75 -23.26
N GLY A 370 1.38 28.06 -23.29
CA GLY A 370 2.12 28.44 -22.08
C GLY A 370 2.49 27.27 -21.17
N THR A 371 2.40 26.01 -21.65
CA THR A 371 2.94 24.86 -20.91
C THR A 371 4.41 25.10 -20.56
N ASN A 372 4.74 24.95 -19.28
CA ASN A 372 6.09 25.05 -18.78
C ASN A 372 6.97 23.96 -19.43
N ALA A 373 8.15 24.35 -19.93
CA ALA A 373 9.06 23.45 -20.64
C ALA A 373 9.65 22.32 -19.75
N LEU A 374 9.56 22.47 -18.43
CA LEU A 374 10.00 21.48 -17.45
C LEU A 374 8.92 20.44 -17.13
N HIS A 375 7.71 20.53 -17.70
CA HIS A 375 6.81 19.38 -17.75
C HIS A 375 7.36 18.34 -18.72
N ARG A 376 7.50 17.10 -18.26
CA ARG A 376 8.11 16.04 -19.07
C ARG A 376 7.23 14.81 -19.16
N ARG A 377 7.47 13.78 -18.34
CA ARG A 377 7.10 12.40 -18.70
C ARG A 377 5.79 11.98 -18.05
N ALA A 378 5.10 11.04 -18.68
CA ALA A 378 4.06 10.29 -17.99
C ALA A 378 4.69 9.37 -16.93
N MET A 379 5.78 8.69 -17.30
CA MET A 379 6.49 7.75 -16.42
C MET A 379 8.00 7.91 -16.62
N HIS A 380 8.71 8.22 -15.55
CA HIS A 380 10.16 8.15 -15.46
C HIS A 380 10.53 7.01 -14.52
N VAL A 381 10.95 5.87 -15.09
CA VAL A 381 11.32 4.69 -14.30
C VAL A 381 12.83 4.51 -14.39
N ARG A 382 13.52 4.61 -13.25
CA ARG A 382 14.97 4.72 -13.25
C ARG A 382 15.63 3.99 -12.07
N ARG A 383 16.97 4.08 -12.03
CA ARG A 383 17.81 3.61 -10.91
C ARG A 383 17.48 2.18 -10.44
N ASN A 384 17.35 1.20 -11.34
CA ASN A 384 17.14 -0.21 -10.98
C ASN A 384 15.78 -0.51 -10.30
N THR A 385 14.76 0.32 -10.50
CA THR A 385 13.38 0.00 -10.12
C THR A 385 12.85 -1.21 -10.89
N GLU A 386 11.92 -1.93 -10.27
CA GLU A 386 11.15 -3.06 -10.80
C GLU A 386 9.64 -2.81 -10.62
N ILE A 387 9.22 -1.54 -10.74
CA ILE A 387 7.81 -1.11 -10.65
C ILE A 387 6.90 -1.87 -11.62
N ASP A 388 5.73 -2.23 -11.12
CA ASP A 388 4.63 -2.81 -11.89
C ASP A 388 3.48 -1.78 -11.99
N ILE A 389 3.03 -1.47 -13.22
CA ILE A 389 1.89 -0.57 -13.50
C ILE A 389 0.88 -1.29 -14.37
N HIS A 390 -0.36 -1.38 -13.88
CA HIS A 390 -1.43 -2.13 -14.54
C HIS A 390 -2.70 -1.31 -14.75
N ASN A 391 -3.38 -1.51 -15.88
CA ASN A 391 -4.74 -0.99 -16.08
C ASN A 391 -4.85 0.54 -15.93
N SER A 392 -3.86 1.27 -16.42
CA SER A 392 -3.70 2.72 -16.16
C SER A 392 -3.71 3.55 -17.44
N ILE A 393 -4.02 4.84 -17.32
CA ILE A 393 -4.14 5.78 -18.43
C ILE A 393 -3.20 6.96 -18.18
N PHE A 394 -2.43 7.32 -19.20
CA PHE A 394 -1.54 8.47 -19.23
C PHE A 394 -1.89 9.32 -20.44
N LEU A 395 -2.47 10.50 -20.21
CA LEU A 395 -3.07 11.31 -21.26
C LEU A 395 -2.45 12.71 -21.31
N GLY A 396 -1.92 13.10 -22.48
CA GLY A 396 -1.53 14.50 -22.74
C GLY A 396 -0.19 14.94 -22.13
N PHE A 397 0.71 14.01 -21.81
CA PHE A 397 2.06 14.37 -21.33
C PHE A 397 2.99 14.83 -22.46
N VAL A 398 4.06 15.56 -22.12
CA VAL A 398 5.05 15.99 -23.12
C VAL A 398 5.77 14.79 -23.69
N ASP A 399 6.28 13.94 -22.81
CA ASP A 399 6.92 12.69 -23.11
C ASP A 399 6.13 11.52 -22.48
N GLY A 400 6.19 10.32 -23.05
CA GLY A 400 5.47 9.14 -22.57
C GLY A 400 6.24 8.38 -21.50
N LEU A 401 6.74 7.20 -21.86
CA LEU A 401 7.52 6.32 -21.00
C LEU A 401 9.02 6.52 -21.23
N ASP A 402 9.74 6.86 -20.16
CA ASP A 402 11.21 6.85 -20.11
C ASP A 402 11.69 5.73 -19.19
N ILE A 403 12.35 4.72 -19.78
CA ILE A 403 13.07 3.71 -19.00
C ILE A 403 14.52 4.14 -18.97
N ASP A 404 15.00 4.54 -17.80
CA ASP A 404 16.26 5.24 -17.62
C ASP A 404 17.25 4.39 -16.80
N GLY A 405 18.45 4.19 -17.37
CA GLY A 405 19.56 3.52 -16.73
C GLY A 405 19.67 2.03 -17.07
N ALA A 406 20.92 1.58 -17.23
CA ALA A 406 21.23 0.24 -17.74
C ALA A 406 20.65 -0.91 -16.90
N LEU A 407 20.61 -0.79 -15.57
CA LEU A 407 20.00 -1.81 -14.71
C LEU A 407 18.48 -1.84 -14.83
N THR A 408 17.84 -0.69 -15.01
CA THR A 408 16.40 -0.61 -15.27
C THR A 408 16.05 -1.22 -16.63
N HIS A 409 16.91 -1.02 -17.65
CA HIS A 409 16.79 -1.71 -18.94
C HIS A 409 16.87 -3.24 -18.78
N VAL A 410 17.78 -3.73 -17.93
CA VAL A 410 17.88 -5.16 -17.62
C VAL A 410 16.61 -5.66 -16.94
N ASN A 411 16.08 -4.95 -15.94
CA ASN A 411 14.83 -5.33 -15.29
C ASN A 411 13.64 -5.39 -16.28
N ALA A 412 13.58 -4.47 -17.23
CA ALA A 412 12.57 -4.47 -18.27
C ALA A 412 12.76 -5.63 -19.28
N ASN A 413 14.00 -5.92 -19.68
CA ASN A 413 14.35 -7.05 -20.55
C ASN A 413 14.03 -8.41 -19.91
N ASP A 414 14.37 -8.55 -18.64
CA ASP A 414 14.20 -9.80 -17.87
C ASP A 414 12.78 -9.93 -17.28
N ASN A 415 11.91 -8.97 -17.60
CA ASN A 415 10.50 -8.95 -17.23
C ASN A 415 10.23 -8.85 -15.70
N ASN A 416 11.15 -8.23 -14.98
CA ASN A 416 10.96 -7.85 -13.57
C ASN A 416 10.14 -6.56 -13.43
N LEU A 417 10.32 -5.60 -14.37
CA LEU A 417 9.52 -4.37 -14.50
C LEU A 417 8.36 -4.61 -15.47
N LYS A 418 7.11 -4.38 -15.06
CA LYS A 418 5.91 -4.68 -15.89
C LYS A 418 4.98 -3.47 -16.04
N ILE A 419 4.90 -2.92 -17.24
CA ILE A 419 3.85 -1.98 -17.62
C ILE A 419 2.87 -2.71 -18.53
N GLU A 420 1.65 -2.96 -18.05
CA GLU A 420 0.69 -3.81 -18.75
C GLU A 420 -0.73 -3.23 -18.74
N ASN A 421 -1.45 -3.46 -19.83
CA ASN A 421 -2.80 -2.97 -20.06
C ASN A 421 -2.93 -1.45 -19.81
N CYS A 422 -1.89 -0.70 -20.19
CA CYS A 422 -1.81 0.74 -20.01
C CYS A 422 -2.01 1.49 -21.33
N PHE A 423 -2.57 2.70 -21.23
CA PHE A 423 -2.76 3.60 -22.36
C PHE A 423 -1.80 4.79 -22.23
N ILE A 424 -0.94 5.02 -23.23
CA ILE A 424 -0.19 6.27 -23.41
C ILE A 424 -0.79 7.02 -24.60
N ALA A 425 -1.57 8.05 -24.37
CA ALA A 425 -2.30 8.73 -25.42
C ALA A 425 -2.06 10.25 -25.43
N GLY A 426 -2.11 10.85 -26.61
CA GLY A 426 -1.97 12.30 -26.74
C GLY A 426 -0.62 12.89 -26.35
N THR A 427 0.45 12.09 -26.37
CA THR A 427 1.81 12.57 -26.12
C THR A 427 2.20 13.67 -27.10
N ILE A 428 2.82 14.74 -26.60
CA ILE A 428 3.12 15.96 -27.39
C ILE A 428 4.43 15.80 -28.18
N SER A 429 5.44 15.19 -27.57
CA SER A 429 6.78 14.95 -28.12
C SER A 429 7.06 13.45 -28.20
N ASN A 430 7.94 12.90 -27.36
CA ASN A 430 8.42 11.53 -27.54
C ASN A 430 7.60 10.56 -26.71
N LYS A 431 6.98 9.55 -27.35
CA LYS A 431 6.25 8.50 -26.63
C LYS A 431 7.15 7.57 -25.81
N PHE A 432 8.37 7.33 -26.31
CA PHE A 432 9.30 6.36 -25.73
C PHE A 432 10.71 6.95 -25.68
N LEU A 433 11.33 6.88 -24.51
CA LEU A 433 12.68 7.34 -24.25
C LEU A 433 13.47 6.24 -23.55
N ALA A 434 14.76 6.18 -23.85
CA ALA A 434 15.70 5.34 -23.14
C ALA A 434 16.76 6.24 -22.51
N GLY A 435 16.48 6.76 -21.32
CA GLY A 435 17.41 7.59 -20.55
C GLY A 435 18.68 6.83 -20.16
N ASN A 436 19.80 7.58 -20.12
CA ASN A 436 21.14 7.12 -19.72
C ASN A 436 21.48 5.67 -20.13
N PRO A 437 21.41 5.35 -21.43
CA PRO A 437 21.67 4.00 -21.90
C PRO A 437 23.14 3.64 -21.69
N GLY A 438 23.37 2.39 -21.32
CA GLY A 438 24.71 1.86 -21.11
C GLY A 438 24.74 0.34 -21.19
N ALA A 439 25.93 -0.23 -21.02
CA ALA A 439 26.10 -1.68 -20.95
C ALA A 439 25.29 -2.26 -19.77
N PRO A 440 24.66 -3.43 -19.93
CA PRO A 440 24.90 -4.40 -21.02
C PRO A 440 23.98 -4.25 -22.24
N LEU A 441 22.86 -3.51 -22.17
CA LEU A 441 21.83 -3.58 -23.21
C LEU A 441 21.80 -2.39 -24.19
N ASN A 442 22.40 -1.24 -23.86
CA ASN A 442 22.43 -0.02 -24.70
C ASN A 442 21.09 0.29 -25.37
N TRP A 443 20.00 0.33 -24.59
CA TRP A 443 18.65 0.54 -25.12
C TRP A 443 18.48 1.87 -25.85
N THR A 444 17.55 1.88 -26.80
CA THR A 444 17.13 3.08 -27.54
C THR A 444 15.63 3.30 -27.34
N SER A 445 15.09 4.43 -27.82
CA SER A 445 13.63 4.65 -27.86
C SER A 445 12.87 3.51 -28.56
N ALA A 446 13.47 2.89 -29.59
CA ALA A 446 12.87 1.74 -30.27
C ALA A 446 12.84 0.48 -29.39
N SER A 447 13.85 0.29 -28.52
CA SER A 447 13.87 -0.80 -27.53
C SER A 447 12.73 -0.65 -26.52
N VAL A 448 12.50 0.57 -26.02
CA VAL A 448 11.43 0.88 -25.06
C VAL A 448 10.05 0.75 -25.71
N GLN A 449 9.91 1.19 -26.97
CA GLN A 449 8.70 0.92 -27.75
C GLN A 449 8.43 -0.58 -27.89
N GLY A 450 9.45 -1.37 -28.27
CA GLY A 450 9.33 -2.82 -28.42
C GLY A 450 8.98 -3.52 -27.10
N TYR A 451 9.53 -3.06 -25.96
CA TYR A 451 9.13 -3.52 -24.64
C TYR A 451 7.63 -3.25 -24.38
N PHE A 452 7.18 -2.02 -24.64
CA PHE A 452 5.80 -1.60 -24.37
C PHE A 452 4.77 -2.32 -25.24
N GLU A 453 5.13 -2.63 -26.50
CA GLU A 453 4.30 -3.33 -27.49
C GLU A 453 4.43 -4.86 -27.44
N SER A 454 5.26 -5.41 -26.55
CA SER A 454 5.59 -6.84 -26.53
C SER A 454 4.35 -7.73 -26.48
N THR A 455 4.32 -8.74 -27.36
CA THR A 455 3.30 -9.80 -27.38
C THR A 455 3.77 -11.09 -26.68
N SER A 456 5.03 -11.15 -26.23
CA SER A 456 5.59 -12.27 -25.47
C SER A 456 6.71 -11.79 -24.52
N PRO A 457 6.42 -11.61 -23.21
CA PRO A 457 5.08 -11.68 -22.61
C PRO A 457 4.16 -10.59 -23.17
N ALA A 458 2.86 -10.89 -23.27
CA ALA A 458 1.88 -9.96 -23.80
C ALA A 458 1.62 -8.83 -22.81
N ARG A 459 1.96 -7.60 -23.19
CA ARG A 459 1.73 -6.40 -22.37
C ARG A 459 0.34 -5.82 -22.52
N ASN A 460 -0.31 -5.99 -23.67
CA ASN A 460 -1.63 -5.44 -23.99
C ASN A 460 -1.73 -3.92 -23.81
N ASN A 461 -0.61 -3.19 -23.95
CA ASN A 461 -0.63 -1.74 -23.87
C ASN A 461 -1.11 -1.11 -25.19
N ASN A 462 -1.56 0.14 -25.12
CA ASN A 462 -1.97 0.91 -26.28
C ASN A 462 -1.34 2.31 -26.27
N HIS A 463 -0.84 2.75 -27.43
CA HIS A 463 -0.38 4.13 -27.60
C HIS A 463 -0.89 4.81 -28.88
N ALA A 464 -1.88 4.23 -29.55
CA ALA A 464 -2.38 4.70 -30.83
C ALA A 464 -3.37 5.87 -30.73
N TYR A 465 -3.99 6.07 -29.56
CA TYR A 465 -5.03 7.07 -29.38
C TYR A 465 -4.47 8.49 -29.20
N THR A 466 -5.19 9.46 -29.77
CA THR A 466 -5.03 10.89 -29.44
C THR A 466 -5.77 11.21 -28.15
N SER A 467 -5.52 12.40 -27.56
CA SER A 467 -6.25 12.84 -26.37
C SER A 467 -7.77 12.83 -26.57
N ALA A 468 -8.24 13.31 -27.72
CA ALA A 468 -9.66 13.29 -28.06
C ALA A 468 -10.18 11.86 -28.31
N GLY A 469 -9.36 10.98 -28.90
CA GLY A 469 -9.71 9.58 -29.19
C GLY A 469 -9.89 8.72 -27.93
N MET A 470 -9.39 9.16 -26.77
CA MET A 470 -9.66 8.50 -25.50
C MET A 470 -11.08 8.76 -24.98
N LEU A 471 -11.80 9.74 -25.53
CA LEU A 471 -13.19 10.04 -25.22
C LEU A 471 -13.45 10.21 -23.70
N ILE A 472 -12.62 11.01 -23.03
CA ILE A 472 -12.81 11.39 -21.63
C ILE A 472 -13.50 12.75 -21.57
N THR A 473 -14.52 12.91 -20.71
CA THR A 473 -15.49 14.01 -20.77
C THR A 473 -14.86 15.42 -20.72
N ASN A 474 -14.09 15.73 -19.67
CA ASN A 474 -13.39 17.01 -19.52
C ASN A 474 -12.16 16.87 -18.62
N PRO A 475 -11.16 16.07 -19.04
CA PRO A 475 -10.07 15.67 -18.16
C PRO A 475 -9.09 16.79 -17.81
N PHE A 476 -9.00 17.86 -18.62
CA PHE A 476 -7.98 18.91 -18.48
C PHE A 476 -8.51 20.21 -17.85
N ASN A 477 -9.74 20.22 -17.35
CA ASN A 477 -10.31 21.41 -16.73
C ASN A 477 -9.82 21.57 -15.29
N LEU A 478 -8.98 22.58 -15.03
CA LEU A 478 -8.41 22.88 -13.71
C LEU A 478 -9.40 23.44 -12.70
N THR A 479 -10.64 23.74 -13.08
CA THR A 479 -11.67 24.29 -12.16
C THR A 479 -12.78 23.30 -11.87
N SER A 480 -13.13 22.48 -12.85
CA SER A 480 -14.17 21.46 -12.75
C SER A 480 -13.81 20.29 -13.67
N PRO A 481 -12.81 19.47 -13.27
CA PRO A 481 -12.41 18.33 -14.07
C PRO A 481 -13.51 17.26 -14.07
N ASN A 482 -13.64 16.55 -15.18
CA ASN A 482 -14.49 15.39 -15.30
C ASN A 482 -13.75 14.26 -16.03
N PHE A 483 -13.29 13.29 -15.25
CA PHE A 483 -12.50 12.16 -15.72
C PHE A 483 -13.34 10.97 -16.19
N MET A 484 -14.67 11.10 -16.21
CA MET A 484 -15.55 10.01 -16.64
C MET A 484 -15.36 9.72 -18.14
N PRO A 485 -15.14 8.45 -18.52
CA PRO A 485 -15.15 8.09 -19.93
C PRO A 485 -16.55 8.25 -20.53
N LEU A 486 -16.59 8.74 -21.77
CA LEU A 486 -17.81 8.82 -22.58
C LEU A 486 -18.12 7.44 -23.19
N ALA A 487 -19.34 7.28 -23.68
CA ALA A 487 -19.74 6.09 -24.43
C ALA A 487 -18.80 5.87 -25.64
N GLY A 488 -18.32 4.64 -25.80
CA GLY A 488 -17.38 4.27 -26.86
C GLY A 488 -15.91 4.54 -26.54
N SER A 489 -15.59 5.07 -25.35
CA SER A 489 -14.21 5.22 -24.90
C SER A 489 -13.47 3.88 -24.88
N PRO A 490 -12.22 3.81 -25.39
CA PRO A 490 -11.44 2.58 -25.43
C PRO A 490 -11.04 2.06 -24.05
N VAL A 491 -11.19 2.87 -22.99
CA VAL A 491 -10.87 2.48 -21.61
C VAL A 491 -12.07 1.91 -20.86
N TRP A 492 -13.28 1.96 -21.46
CA TRP A 492 -14.47 1.41 -20.85
C TRP A 492 -14.38 -0.12 -20.74
N GLY A 493 -14.30 -0.65 -19.51
CA GLY A 493 -14.17 -2.08 -19.28
C GLY A 493 -12.84 -2.69 -19.73
N ALA A 494 -11.82 -1.86 -19.99
CA ALA A 494 -10.54 -2.31 -20.52
C ALA A 494 -9.65 -3.04 -19.51
N SER A 495 -9.94 -2.96 -18.20
CA SER A 495 -9.15 -3.61 -17.15
C SER A 495 -8.98 -5.11 -17.40
N ASN A 496 -7.73 -5.58 -17.43
CA ASN A 496 -7.37 -6.98 -17.62
C ASN A 496 -6.43 -7.43 -16.50
N TRP A 497 -6.89 -8.43 -15.75
CA TRP A 497 -6.13 -9.05 -14.65
C TRP A 497 -5.77 -10.51 -14.94
N SER A 498 -6.14 -11.01 -16.13
CA SER A 498 -5.95 -12.41 -16.49
C SER A 498 -4.59 -12.65 -17.14
N ARG A 499 -4.01 -13.80 -16.86
CA ARG A 499 -2.79 -14.36 -17.43
C ARG A 499 -3.12 -15.65 -18.14
N SER A 500 -2.40 -15.95 -19.22
CA SER A 500 -2.62 -17.16 -19.99
C SER A 500 -1.99 -18.39 -19.32
N ILE A 501 -2.72 -19.49 -19.22
CA ILE A 501 -2.16 -20.83 -19.03
C ILE A 501 -2.23 -21.54 -20.39
N THR A 502 -1.08 -21.91 -20.95
CA THR A 502 -1.00 -22.62 -22.23
C THR A 502 -0.45 -24.03 -22.03
N GLY A 503 -0.60 -24.90 -23.02
CA GLY A 503 0.02 -26.22 -22.99
C GLY A 503 -0.63 -27.19 -23.97
N LYS A 504 -0.22 -28.45 -23.90
CA LYS A 504 -0.79 -29.54 -24.70
C LYS A 504 -1.51 -30.55 -23.80
N LEU A 505 -2.61 -31.09 -24.30
CA LEU A 505 -3.20 -32.34 -23.81
C LEU A 505 -2.63 -33.51 -24.62
N LEU A 506 -1.93 -34.41 -23.94
CA LEU A 506 -1.15 -35.49 -24.55
C LEU A 506 -1.55 -36.84 -23.95
N TYR A 507 -1.72 -37.84 -24.82
CA TYR A 507 -1.87 -39.23 -24.43
C TYR A 507 -0.49 -39.82 -24.15
N ASP A 508 -0.30 -40.37 -22.95
CA ASP A 508 0.94 -41.02 -22.53
C ASP A 508 1.11 -42.33 -23.30
N LYS A 509 2.15 -42.41 -24.11
CA LYS A 509 2.41 -43.59 -24.94
C LYS A 509 3.74 -44.19 -24.56
N SER A 510 3.84 -45.52 -24.61
CA SER A 510 5.08 -46.25 -24.30
C SER A 510 6.29 -45.86 -25.18
N THR A 511 6.06 -45.15 -26.29
CA THR A 511 7.10 -44.65 -27.21
C THR A 511 7.14 -43.13 -27.29
N THR A 512 6.07 -42.51 -27.80
CA THR A 512 5.99 -41.06 -27.99
C THR A 512 4.56 -40.59 -27.81
N ASP A 513 4.39 -39.62 -26.91
CA ASP A 513 3.10 -39.04 -26.59
C ASP A 513 2.36 -38.53 -27.82
N VAL A 514 1.04 -38.69 -27.82
CA VAL A 514 0.19 -38.34 -28.96
C VAL A 514 -0.77 -37.21 -28.56
N ALA A 515 -0.89 -36.19 -29.42
CA ALA A 515 -1.81 -35.09 -29.21
C ALA A 515 -3.26 -35.55 -29.11
N VAL A 516 -3.97 -35.07 -28.09
CA VAL A 516 -5.39 -35.34 -27.90
C VAL A 516 -6.19 -34.10 -28.29
N SER A 517 -6.64 -34.07 -29.54
CA SER A 517 -7.43 -32.99 -30.14
C SER A 517 -8.91 -33.04 -29.79
N ASN A 518 -9.61 -31.91 -29.88
CA ASN A 518 -11.07 -31.82 -29.68
C ASN A 518 -11.55 -32.38 -28.32
N SER A 519 -10.75 -32.15 -27.28
CA SER A 519 -11.05 -32.49 -25.89
C SER A 519 -11.06 -31.23 -25.04
N THR A 520 -11.77 -31.27 -23.91
CA THR A 520 -11.92 -30.10 -23.04
C THR A 520 -10.85 -30.15 -21.96
N VAL A 521 -10.11 -29.05 -21.79
CA VAL A 521 -9.26 -28.79 -20.64
C VAL A 521 -10.02 -27.91 -19.67
N LEU A 522 -9.96 -28.24 -18.39
CA LEU A 522 -10.66 -27.58 -17.30
C LEU A 522 -9.64 -26.89 -16.40
N LEU A 523 -9.84 -25.61 -16.11
CA LEU A 523 -9.17 -24.93 -15.02
C LEU A 523 -10.04 -25.04 -13.77
N LYS A 524 -9.49 -25.59 -12.68
CA LYS A 524 -10.19 -25.70 -11.40
C LYS A 524 -9.54 -24.84 -10.33
N ASN A 525 -10.31 -24.47 -9.32
CA ASN A 525 -9.79 -23.80 -8.13
C ASN A 525 -8.71 -24.64 -7.41
N SER A 526 -8.00 -24.05 -6.45
CA SER A 526 -6.90 -24.72 -5.74
C SER A 526 -7.28 -26.02 -5.02
N THR A 527 -8.57 -26.25 -4.74
CA THR A 527 -9.09 -27.48 -4.14
C THR A 527 -9.60 -28.49 -5.17
N GLY A 528 -9.55 -28.18 -6.47
CA GLY A 528 -10.03 -29.03 -7.56
C GLY A 528 -11.55 -29.25 -7.57
N SER A 529 -12.31 -28.46 -6.81
CA SER A 529 -13.74 -28.67 -6.54
C SER A 529 -14.65 -27.92 -7.50
N ALA A 530 -14.21 -26.78 -8.02
CA ALA A 530 -15.00 -25.94 -8.92
C ALA A 530 -14.24 -25.67 -10.23
N THR A 531 -14.90 -25.85 -11.37
CA THR A 531 -14.40 -25.43 -12.68
C THR A 531 -14.58 -23.93 -12.82
N LEU A 532 -13.49 -23.22 -13.09
CA LEU A 532 -13.42 -21.77 -13.23
C LEU A 532 -13.41 -21.33 -14.70
N ALA A 533 -12.76 -22.12 -15.56
CA ALA A 533 -12.67 -21.87 -17.00
C ALA A 533 -12.47 -23.19 -17.77
N THR A 534 -12.75 -23.17 -19.08
CA THR A 534 -12.57 -24.32 -19.96
C THR A 534 -11.96 -23.90 -21.30
N ALA A 535 -11.17 -24.78 -21.92
CA ALA A 535 -10.61 -24.60 -23.26
C ALA A 535 -10.73 -25.89 -24.06
N THR A 536 -10.93 -25.79 -25.38
CA THR A 536 -10.94 -26.95 -26.27
C THR A 536 -9.59 -27.09 -26.98
N THR A 537 -9.04 -28.31 -27.01
CA THR A 537 -7.75 -28.56 -27.64
C THR A 537 -7.84 -28.53 -29.16
N ASN A 538 -6.86 -27.91 -29.82
CA ASN A 538 -6.77 -27.86 -31.28
C ASN A 538 -6.27 -29.20 -31.88
N ALA A 539 -6.00 -29.23 -33.19
CA ALA A 539 -5.52 -30.43 -33.90
C ALA A 539 -4.18 -30.98 -33.37
N THR A 540 -3.32 -30.11 -32.83
CA THR A 540 -2.01 -30.43 -32.25
C THR A 540 -2.05 -30.62 -30.73
N GLY A 541 -3.26 -30.64 -30.15
CA GLY A 541 -3.50 -30.84 -28.72
C GLY A 541 -3.32 -29.58 -27.87
N ASP A 542 -3.03 -28.43 -28.48
CA ASP A 542 -2.77 -27.19 -27.74
C ASP A 542 -4.05 -26.60 -27.16
N TYR A 543 -3.95 -26.00 -25.99
CA TYR A 543 -5.01 -25.26 -25.32
C TYR A 543 -4.50 -23.92 -24.76
N THR A 544 -5.42 -23.00 -24.50
CA THR A 544 -5.15 -21.73 -23.79
C THR A 544 -6.31 -21.40 -22.86
N LEU A 545 -6.01 -21.21 -21.58
CA LEU A 545 -6.92 -20.78 -20.52
C LEU A 545 -6.47 -19.41 -19.98
N TYR A 546 -7.34 -18.69 -19.30
CA TYR A 546 -7.03 -17.40 -18.69
C TYR A 546 -7.44 -17.38 -17.22
N ALA A 547 -6.56 -16.91 -16.34
CA ALA A 547 -6.84 -16.78 -14.91
C ALA A 547 -6.01 -15.67 -14.26
N VAL A 548 -6.50 -15.13 -13.15
CA VAL A 548 -5.74 -14.15 -12.35
C VAL A 548 -4.57 -14.85 -11.64
N ASP A 549 -3.65 -14.09 -11.06
CA ASP A 549 -2.58 -14.65 -10.24
C ASP A 549 -3.14 -15.50 -9.09
N GLY A 550 -2.58 -16.69 -8.89
CA GLY A 550 -3.09 -17.67 -7.95
C GLY A 550 -2.68 -19.10 -8.26
N ASN A 551 -3.19 -20.02 -7.42
CA ASN A 551 -2.94 -21.46 -7.52
C ASN A 551 -4.19 -22.18 -8.03
N TYR A 552 -4.00 -23.05 -9.02
CA TYR A 552 -5.07 -23.77 -9.71
C TYR A 552 -4.69 -25.23 -9.94
N ILE A 553 -5.69 -26.05 -10.29
CA ILE A 553 -5.49 -27.42 -10.73
C ILE A 553 -6.03 -27.54 -12.15
N LEU A 554 -5.24 -28.13 -13.05
CA LEU A 554 -5.70 -28.48 -14.38
C LEU A 554 -6.33 -29.87 -14.38
N ASP A 555 -7.41 -30.03 -15.11
CA ASP A 555 -8.11 -31.29 -15.33
C ASP A 555 -8.54 -31.36 -16.82
N ALA A 556 -9.08 -32.49 -17.26
CA ALA A 556 -9.57 -32.59 -18.63
C ALA A 556 -10.74 -33.58 -18.78
N GLU A 557 -11.50 -33.40 -19.86
CA GLU A 557 -12.54 -34.30 -20.33
C GLU A 557 -12.21 -34.70 -21.76
N VAL A 558 -11.88 -35.98 -21.94
CA VAL A 558 -11.45 -36.51 -23.23
C VAL A 558 -12.64 -37.06 -23.99
N ASN A 559 -12.95 -36.45 -25.14
CA ASN A 559 -14.03 -36.90 -26.00
C ASN A 559 -13.49 -37.87 -27.07
N LYS A 560 -12.87 -38.96 -26.61
CA LYS A 560 -12.33 -40.04 -27.46
C LYS A 560 -12.96 -41.37 -27.04
N PRO A 561 -13.11 -42.34 -27.93
CA PRO A 561 -13.51 -43.69 -27.53
C PRO A 561 -12.49 -44.25 -26.52
N ARG A 562 -12.95 -45.05 -25.56
CA ARG A 562 -12.04 -45.80 -24.71
C ARG A 562 -11.35 -46.91 -25.50
N GLY A 563 -10.09 -47.21 -25.20
CA GLY A 563 -9.36 -48.32 -25.83
C GLY A 563 -8.08 -48.72 -25.08
N GLY A 564 -7.20 -49.49 -25.74
CA GLY A 564 -5.91 -49.92 -25.20
C GLY A 564 -5.94 -51.22 -24.40
N LEU A 565 -7.11 -51.64 -23.91
CA LEU A 565 -7.19 -52.80 -23.02
C LEU A 565 -6.71 -54.08 -23.69
N ALA A 566 -5.64 -54.67 -23.15
CA ALA A 566 -4.98 -55.87 -23.62
C ALA A 566 -4.64 -56.82 -22.46
N VAL A 567 -4.33 -58.08 -22.78
CA VAL A 567 -3.90 -59.07 -21.77
C VAL A 567 -2.63 -58.62 -21.06
N VAL A 568 -1.77 -57.86 -21.75
CA VAL A 568 -0.53 -57.31 -21.21
C VAL A 568 -0.81 -56.36 -20.04
N ASP A 569 -1.90 -55.60 -20.03
CA ASP A 569 -2.27 -54.72 -18.90
C ASP A 569 -2.44 -55.50 -17.59
N ALA A 570 -3.24 -56.57 -17.62
CA ALA A 570 -3.45 -57.43 -16.46
C ALA A 570 -2.14 -58.12 -16.02
N VAL A 571 -1.25 -58.43 -16.96
CA VAL A 571 0.08 -58.99 -16.67
C VAL A 571 0.97 -57.94 -15.99
N GLN A 572 0.97 -56.70 -16.46
CA GLN A 572 1.76 -55.61 -15.89
C GLN A 572 1.32 -55.28 -14.46
N VAL A 573 0.00 -55.22 -14.20
CA VAL A 573 -0.52 -55.08 -12.83
C VAL A 573 -0.03 -56.21 -11.92
N ARG A 574 -0.10 -57.48 -12.36
CA ARG A 574 0.40 -58.63 -11.57
C ARG A 574 1.91 -58.58 -11.34
N ARG A 575 2.67 -58.21 -12.37
CA ARG A 575 4.13 -58.06 -12.26
C ARG A 575 4.48 -56.94 -11.28
N HIS A 576 3.73 -55.85 -11.27
CA HIS A 576 3.92 -54.75 -10.33
C HIS A 576 3.69 -55.20 -8.88
N LEU A 577 2.60 -55.92 -8.63
CA LEU A 577 2.30 -56.50 -7.30
C LEU A 577 3.36 -57.50 -6.82
N ALA A 578 4.00 -58.20 -7.75
CA ALA A 578 5.13 -59.10 -7.48
C ALA A 578 6.49 -58.38 -7.43
N SER A 579 6.52 -57.04 -7.50
CA SER A 579 7.74 -56.22 -7.54
C SER A 579 8.68 -56.54 -8.71
N LEU A 580 8.14 -57.05 -9.83
CA LEU A 580 8.88 -57.39 -11.05
C LEU A 580 8.89 -56.26 -12.09
N THR A 581 8.08 -55.22 -11.88
CA THR A 581 8.06 -53.98 -12.67
C THR A 581 7.57 -52.82 -11.82
N THR A 582 7.88 -51.60 -12.23
CA THR A 582 7.28 -50.39 -11.69
C THR A 582 6.15 -49.91 -12.61
N LEU A 583 5.14 -49.27 -12.03
CA LEU A 583 4.13 -48.48 -12.73
C LEU A 583 4.29 -47.04 -12.25
N ASP A 584 4.22 -46.09 -13.17
CA ASP A 584 4.18 -44.68 -12.79
C ASP A 584 2.82 -44.30 -12.18
N ALA A 585 2.73 -43.11 -11.60
CA ALA A 585 1.53 -42.66 -10.90
C ALA A 585 0.28 -42.67 -11.80
N LEU A 586 0.42 -42.32 -13.08
CA LEU A 586 -0.71 -42.27 -14.01
C LEU A 586 -1.17 -43.68 -14.41
N SER A 587 -0.24 -44.60 -14.62
CA SER A 587 -0.50 -46.01 -14.91
C SER A 587 -1.11 -46.73 -13.69
N LEU A 588 -0.72 -46.36 -12.47
CA LEU A 588 -1.37 -46.83 -11.24
C LEU A 588 -2.83 -46.37 -11.17
N LEU A 589 -3.11 -45.10 -11.49
CA LEU A 589 -4.47 -44.56 -11.55
C LEU A 589 -5.30 -45.22 -12.66
N ALA A 590 -4.68 -45.49 -13.81
CA ALA A 590 -5.35 -46.16 -14.93
C ALA A 590 -5.66 -47.62 -14.59
N GLY A 591 -4.76 -48.28 -13.87
CA GLY A 591 -4.84 -49.69 -13.49
C GLY A 591 -5.71 -49.99 -12.27
N ASP A 592 -6.04 -48.99 -11.45
CA ASP A 592 -6.96 -49.09 -10.31
C ASP A 592 -8.41 -49.03 -10.84
N VAL A 593 -8.83 -50.13 -11.47
CA VAL A 593 -10.07 -50.20 -12.22
C VAL A 593 -11.28 -50.35 -11.31
N ASP A 594 -11.08 -50.76 -10.06
CA ASP A 594 -12.12 -50.93 -9.04
C ASP A 594 -12.23 -49.78 -8.04
N LEU A 595 -11.28 -48.84 -8.01
CA LEU A 595 -11.22 -47.67 -7.12
C LEU A 595 -11.21 -48.03 -5.63
N SER A 596 -10.59 -49.16 -5.27
CA SER A 596 -10.51 -49.63 -3.87
C SER A 596 -9.61 -48.79 -2.96
N GLY A 597 -9.07 -47.67 -3.44
CA GLY A 597 -8.59 -46.56 -2.61
C GLY A 597 -7.14 -46.66 -2.15
N GLY A 598 -6.30 -47.44 -2.84
CA GLY A 598 -4.89 -47.65 -2.46
C GLY A 598 -3.92 -47.91 -3.61
N GLY A 599 -4.32 -47.72 -4.87
CA GLY A 599 -3.57 -48.15 -6.05
C GLY A 599 -3.97 -49.55 -6.51
N VAL A 600 -3.22 -50.10 -7.48
CA VAL A 600 -3.61 -51.36 -8.13
C VAL A 600 -3.51 -52.58 -7.20
N SER A 601 -4.39 -53.54 -7.40
CA SER A 601 -4.54 -54.75 -6.59
C SER A 601 -4.66 -56.01 -7.45
N VAL A 602 -4.66 -57.19 -6.79
CA VAL A 602 -4.92 -58.46 -7.49
C VAL A 602 -6.33 -58.46 -8.10
N LEU A 603 -7.29 -57.77 -7.47
CA LEU A 603 -8.66 -57.67 -7.96
C LEU A 603 -8.70 -56.90 -9.28
N ASP A 604 -7.94 -55.81 -9.42
CA ASP A 604 -7.82 -55.06 -10.66
C ASP A 604 -7.33 -55.91 -11.83
N ALA A 605 -6.27 -56.68 -11.62
CA ALA A 605 -5.75 -57.59 -12.65
C ALA A 605 -6.77 -58.67 -13.05
N VAL A 606 -7.60 -59.13 -12.12
CA VAL A 606 -8.69 -60.07 -12.40
C VAL A 606 -9.83 -59.38 -13.15
N THR A 607 -10.20 -58.16 -12.74
CA THR A 607 -11.26 -57.35 -13.34
C THR A 607 -10.93 -56.98 -14.79
N ILE A 608 -9.69 -56.56 -15.07
CA ILE A 608 -9.19 -56.33 -16.43
C ILE A 608 -9.31 -57.61 -17.28
N ARG A 609 -8.84 -58.76 -16.75
CA ARG A 609 -8.89 -60.04 -17.48
C ARG A 609 -10.30 -60.53 -17.79
N ARG A 610 -11.25 -60.31 -16.87
CA ARG A 610 -12.67 -60.65 -17.06
C ARG A 610 -13.34 -59.74 -18.08
N LYS A 611 -13.00 -58.45 -18.07
CA LYS A 611 -13.47 -57.48 -19.07
C LYS A 611 -13.05 -57.90 -20.48
N LEU A 612 -11.82 -58.38 -20.66
CA LEU A 612 -11.30 -58.88 -21.94
C LEU A 612 -11.97 -60.17 -22.42
N SER A 613 -12.50 -61.01 -21.52
CA SER A 613 -13.18 -62.25 -21.87
C SER A 613 -14.69 -62.10 -22.05
N ASN A 614 -15.19 -60.87 -22.17
CA ASN A 614 -16.62 -60.52 -22.23
C ASN A 614 -17.44 -61.10 -21.05
N GLN A 615 -16.78 -61.38 -19.93
CA GLN A 615 -17.46 -61.72 -18.69
C GLN A 615 -17.85 -60.44 -17.96
N ASN A 616 -19.03 -60.42 -17.32
CA ASN A 616 -19.49 -59.24 -16.59
C ASN A 616 -18.42 -58.87 -15.53
N PRO A 617 -17.74 -57.72 -15.66
CA PRO A 617 -16.69 -57.34 -14.73
C PRO A 617 -17.33 -57.05 -13.38
N ILE A 618 -16.84 -57.67 -12.31
CA ILE A 618 -17.23 -57.29 -10.97
C ILE A 618 -16.59 -55.91 -10.73
N GLN A 619 -17.40 -54.86 -10.64
CA GLN A 619 -16.98 -53.53 -10.16
C GLN A 619 -15.95 -52.75 -11.02
N TRP A 620 -16.16 -52.59 -12.34
CA TRP A 620 -15.41 -51.59 -13.11
C TRP A 620 -15.89 -50.17 -12.76
N GLN A 621 -15.06 -49.38 -12.08
CA GLN A 621 -15.42 -48.04 -11.59
C GLN A 621 -14.51 -46.91 -12.10
N VAL A 622 -13.30 -47.22 -12.58
CA VAL A 622 -12.44 -46.19 -13.16
C VAL A 622 -13.10 -45.55 -14.39
N LYS A 623 -12.92 -44.23 -14.52
CA LYS A 623 -13.37 -43.46 -15.69
C LYS A 623 -12.69 -43.95 -16.96
N ASP A 624 -13.27 -43.60 -18.11
CA ASP A 624 -12.71 -43.96 -19.41
C ASP A 624 -11.30 -43.38 -19.63
N PHE A 625 -11.00 -42.25 -19.00
CA PHE A 625 -9.67 -41.63 -19.02
C PHE A 625 -9.30 -41.09 -17.63
N VAL A 626 -8.00 -41.15 -17.30
CA VAL A 626 -7.39 -40.64 -16.07
C VAL A 626 -6.27 -39.66 -16.40
N PHE A 627 -6.01 -38.69 -15.51
CA PHE A 627 -5.13 -37.55 -15.78
C PHE A 627 -4.17 -37.27 -14.62
N ALA A 628 -2.99 -36.74 -14.94
CA ALA A 628 -1.97 -36.36 -13.96
C ALA A 628 -2.34 -35.12 -13.10
N LYS A 629 -3.46 -34.44 -13.40
CA LYS A 629 -4.02 -33.25 -12.71
C LYS A 629 -2.97 -32.29 -12.11
N PRO A 630 -2.11 -31.68 -12.93
CA PRO A 630 -1.03 -30.85 -12.43
C PRO A 630 -1.55 -29.58 -11.74
N SER A 631 -0.93 -29.23 -10.62
CA SER A 631 -1.08 -27.90 -10.02
C SER A 631 -0.34 -26.87 -10.86
N VAL A 632 -0.94 -25.70 -11.02
CA VAL A 632 -0.34 -24.58 -11.75
C VAL A 632 -0.45 -23.32 -10.91
N SER A 633 0.64 -22.56 -10.86
CA SER A 633 0.73 -21.29 -10.14
C SER A 633 1.01 -20.18 -11.15
N ILE A 634 0.20 -19.13 -11.08
CA ILE A 634 0.34 -17.92 -11.89
C ILE A 634 0.79 -16.79 -10.97
N SER A 635 1.85 -16.10 -11.34
CA SER A 635 2.36 -14.93 -10.63
C SER A 635 2.98 -13.96 -11.63
N GLY A 636 2.27 -12.88 -11.92
CA GLY A 636 2.72 -11.80 -12.80
C GLY A 636 2.82 -12.14 -14.30
N THR A 637 2.97 -13.41 -14.67
CA THR A 637 3.12 -13.86 -16.07
C THR A 637 2.27 -15.09 -16.37
N GLY A 638 1.98 -15.29 -17.66
CA GLY A 638 1.40 -16.54 -18.13
C GLY A 638 2.36 -17.72 -17.93
N THR A 639 1.81 -18.93 -17.90
CA THR A 639 2.58 -20.16 -17.66
C THR A 639 2.22 -21.25 -18.67
N THR A 640 3.11 -22.22 -18.85
CA THR A 640 2.93 -23.33 -19.77
C THR A 640 2.96 -24.64 -18.99
N GLN A 641 1.89 -25.44 -19.10
CA GLN A 641 1.76 -26.71 -18.40
C GLN A 641 1.08 -27.75 -19.30
N ASN A 642 1.74 -28.86 -19.60
CA ASN A 642 1.09 -29.96 -20.31
C ASN A 642 0.22 -30.80 -19.37
N ILE A 643 -0.81 -31.42 -19.92
CA ILE A 643 -1.65 -32.40 -19.23
C ILE A 643 -1.45 -33.74 -19.91
N ILE A 644 -1.09 -34.74 -19.12
CA ILE A 644 -0.90 -36.11 -19.59
C ILE A 644 -2.12 -36.96 -19.20
N VAL A 645 -2.59 -37.79 -20.14
CA VAL A 645 -3.76 -38.67 -19.98
C VAL A 645 -3.46 -40.12 -20.36
N LEU A 646 -4.12 -41.06 -19.68
CA LEU A 646 -4.23 -42.47 -20.06
C LEU A 646 -5.69 -42.94 -20.11
N SER A 647 -5.95 -43.94 -20.94
CA SER A 647 -7.23 -44.66 -20.99
C SER A 647 -7.36 -45.57 -19.76
N GLY A 648 -8.56 -45.66 -19.18
CA GLY A 648 -8.83 -46.51 -18.03
C GLY A 648 -8.54 -47.99 -18.33
N GLY A 649 -7.59 -48.56 -17.59
CA GLY A 649 -7.09 -49.92 -17.73
C GLY A 649 -5.91 -50.12 -18.67
N ASP A 650 -5.52 -49.10 -19.46
CA ASP A 650 -4.37 -49.15 -20.39
C ASP A 650 -3.08 -48.81 -19.65
N VAL A 651 -2.58 -49.74 -18.85
CA VAL A 651 -1.34 -49.56 -18.07
C VAL A 651 -0.09 -49.83 -18.89
N ASP A 652 -0.23 -50.52 -20.03
CA ASP A 652 0.86 -50.75 -20.98
C ASP A 652 1.03 -49.63 -22.02
N LYS A 653 0.11 -48.65 -21.99
CA LYS A 653 0.14 -47.42 -22.79
C LYS A 653 0.10 -47.71 -24.29
N SER A 654 -0.67 -48.71 -24.69
CA SER A 654 -0.78 -49.16 -26.07
C SER A 654 -1.87 -48.44 -26.87
N TYR A 655 -2.79 -47.75 -26.21
CA TYR A 655 -3.86 -47.04 -26.90
C TYR A 655 -3.35 -45.89 -27.77
N THR A 656 -4.07 -45.62 -28.85
CA THR A 656 -3.88 -44.42 -29.68
C THR A 656 -5.23 -43.75 -29.86
N PRO A 657 -5.48 -42.58 -29.25
CA PRO A 657 -6.75 -41.89 -29.38
C PRO A 657 -7.03 -41.50 -30.83
N THR A 658 -8.06 -42.09 -31.44
CA THR A 658 -8.52 -41.71 -32.78
C THR A 658 -9.59 -40.63 -32.68
N ALA A 659 -9.71 -39.78 -33.69
CA ALA A 659 -10.85 -38.88 -33.80
C ALA A 659 -12.16 -39.69 -33.78
N LYS A 660 -13.17 -39.16 -33.08
CA LYS A 660 -14.52 -39.72 -33.08
C LYS A 660 -15.29 -39.21 -34.28
#